data_AF-A0A5C5WMQ1-F1
#
_entry.id   AF-A0A5C5WMQ1-F1
#
_cell.length_a   1.000
_cell.length_b   1.000
_cell.length_c   1.000
_cell.angle_alpha   90.00
_cell.angle_beta   90.00
_cell.angle_gamma   90.00
#
_symmetry.space_group_name_H-M   'P 1'
#
loop_
_entity.id
_entity.type
_entity.pdbx_description
1 polymer ?
#
loop_
_entity_poly.entity_id
_entity_poly.type
_entity_poly.pdbx_seq_one_letter_code
_entity_poly.pdbx_strand_id
1 'polypeptide(L)'
;MTRAAAKSDQALHSRKQLAKVLKDYWGYDSFHELQLPAMESVLADRDSLVVLPTGGGKSLCYQAPAMCREGMAIVISPLISLMKDQVDSLRENGISAAFINSTLTAQEKWEIADQIKGREIKLLYLAPERIQARGQLTRLIESGNPSFVAVDEAHCVSQWGHDFRPHYRELKSLREWFPEISFHGYTATATNRVRADIIEQLGLHEPEVLIGHFDRPNLFYRIAQRDNLLEQVQGVIEKFPSRAGVIYCISRKEVERVTDQLQSLGYRAAAYHAGMDDAQRQANQDAFIKDEIQIIVATVAFGMGIDKPDVRFVIHIGIPKTLENYQQETGRAGRDGLNSECHLFFGGNDARTWKRIFSDQPPTLQQASLESLQTVVDFCHSLDCRHRSLVEHFGQELQEDCGTGCDHCTDGREFEPDSLRYSQMILSSIYRQGEQFATSYTVRVLQGRADDRIRQNAHDELTTYGLLRDKSQETIKAWIGQLVSQGFLGTSGEFGILKITEKGGKLLRGEVEPRLSMPTPKRSSSASRKTSSKSTVPAGSVELFEELRILRTRIAREKSVAPYLIFGDAALQDMASKLPTTEQEFLEVSGVGTKKCEQYGEEFLSLIRNSLQQESSPSEVVEDSEEGQNVEPSRRPISQASLRVFPLFDEGKSIEQVCEELGRQPSTVEKYLVDYLRARQTTDAERWVRPEIISTVESALEELKSPRLKDLFEHFEENIDYTTLRIVVECYRNKMAT
;
A
#
# COMPACT_ATOMS: atom_id res chain seq x y z
N MET A 1 41.29 -30.35 18.33
CA MET A 1 40.10 -29.73 17.72
C MET A 1 40.56 -28.86 16.57
N THR A 2 40.10 -29.15 15.36
CA THR A 2 40.48 -28.42 14.13
C THR A 2 39.90 -27.01 14.14
N ARG A 3 40.58 -26.05 13.51
CA ARG A 3 40.16 -24.64 13.35
C ARG A 3 38.73 -24.49 12.77
N ALA A 4 38.27 -25.50 12.02
CA ALA A 4 36.91 -25.60 11.48
C ALA A 4 35.86 -25.94 12.56
N ALA A 5 36.17 -26.81 13.51
CA ALA A 5 35.26 -27.16 14.61
C ALA A 5 35.06 -25.97 15.57
N ALA A 6 36.12 -25.22 15.86
CA ALA A 6 36.03 -24.00 16.68
C ALA A 6 35.21 -22.88 16.00
N LYS A 7 35.35 -22.70 14.67
CA LYS A 7 34.52 -21.76 13.90
C LYS A 7 33.04 -22.17 13.86
N SER A 8 32.76 -23.47 13.76
CA SER A 8 31.41 -24.05 13.81
C SER A 8 30.72 -23.79 15.15
N ASP A 9 31.42 -24.03 16.27
CA ASP A 9 30.87 -23.81 17.61
C ASP A 9 30.63 -22.32 17.90
N GLN A 10 31.54 -21.45 17.45
CA GLN A 10 31.39 -20.00 17.60
C GLN A 10 30.21 -19.45 16.79
N ALA A 11 30.01 -19.92 15.55
CA ALA A 11 28.85 -19.53 14.74
C ALA A 11 27.53 -19.99 15.37
N LEU A 12 27.48 -21.22 15.90
CA LEU A 12 26.29 -21.73 16.57
C LEU A 12 25.97 -20.94 17.85
N HIS A 13 26.99 -20.52 18.61
CA HIS A 13 26.82 -19.67 19.78
C HIS A 13 26.28 -18.29 19.41
N SER A 14 26.89 -17.62 18.43
CA SER A 14 26.45 -16.32 17.92
C SER A 14 25.00 -16.34 17.43
N ARG A 15 24.60 -17.41 16.73
CA ARG A 15 23.22 -17.57 16.26
C ARG A 15 22.21 -17.71 17.40
N LYS A 16 22.54 -18.48 18.44
CA LYS A 16 21.70 -18.61 19.64
C LYS A 16 21.59 -17.29 20.40
N GLN A 17 22.69 -16.53 20.49
CA GLN A 17 22.69 -15.22 21.10
C GLN A 17 21.80 -14.23 20.33
N LEU A 18 21.92 -14.18 19.00
CA LEU A 18 21.07 -13.34 18.15
C LEU A 18 19.59 -13.69 18.29
N ALA A 19 19.24 -14.97 18.28
CA ALA A 19 17.86 -15.41 18.44
C ALA A 19 17.28 -14.98 19.79
N LYS A 20 18.08 -15.09 20.86
CA LYS A 20 17.70 -14.61 22.19
C LYS A 20 17.49 -13.08 22.20
N VAL A 21 18.44 -12.31 21.67
CA VAL A 21 18.33 -10.85 21.56
C VAL A 21 17.11 -10.42 20.75
N LEU A 22 16.84 -11.11 19.65
CA LEU A 22 15.69 -10.85 18.79
C LEU A 22 14.37 -11.05 19.54
N LYS A 23 14.26 -12.15 20.29
CA LYS A 23 13.09 -12.46 21.11
C LYS A 23 12.93 -11.50 22.28
N ASP A 24 14.01 -11.25 23.04
CA ASP A 24 13.95 -10.43 24.26
C ASP A 24 13.53 -8.98 23.96
N TYR A 25 14.12 -8.36 22.94
CA TYR A 25 13.90 -6.94 22.63
C TYR A 25 12.75 -6.69 21.65
N TRP A 26 12.58 -7.54 20.64
CA TRP A 26 11.59 -7.32 19.58
C TRP A 26 10.46 -8.35 19.55
N GLY A 27 10.58 -9.47 20.28
CA GLY A 27 9.55 -10.50 20.33
C GLY A 27 9.40 -11.33 19.06
N TYR A 28 10.45 -11.45 18.22
CA TYR A 28 10.39 -12.31 17.03
C TYR A 28 11.06 -13.67 17.27
N ASP A 29 10.39 -14.74 16.86
CA ASP A 29 10.89 -16.12 17.01
C ASP A 29 11.78 -16.60 15.85
N SER A 30 11.76 -15.89 14.71
CA SER A 30 12.49 -16.29 13.51
C SER A 30 13.07 -15.09 12.75
N PHE A 31 14.09 -15.38 11.93
CA PHE A 31 14.71 -14.41 11.04
C PHE A 31 14.05 -14.46 9.67
N HIS A 32 13.88 -13.30 9.03
CA HIS A 32 13.62 -13.27 7.60
C HIS A 32 14.84 -13.77 6.80
N GLU A 33 14.60 -14.10 5.53
CA GLU A 33 15.65 -14.48 4.61
C GLU A 33 16.78 -13.44 4.59
N LEU A 34 18.03 -13.92 4.57
CA LEU A 34 19.26 -13.12 4.58
C LEU A 34 19.52 -12.23 5.82
N GLN A 35 18.57 -12.07 6.75
CA GLN A 35 18.82 -11.32 7.98
C GLN A 35 19.93 -11.95 8.81
N LEU A 36 19.87 -13.27 9.01
CA LEU A 36 20.88 -13.98 9.80
C LEU A 36 22.28 -13.88 9.15
N PRO A 37 22.47 -14.18 7.85
CA PRO A 37 23.75 -13.95 7.16
C PRO A 37 24.27 -12.50 7.26
N ALA A 38 23.38 -11.51 7.19
CA ALA A 38 23.76 -10.11 7.34
C ALA A 38 24.26 -9.81 8.76
N MET A 39 23.54 -10.27 9.78
CA MET A 39 23.92 -10.13 11.18
C MET A 39 25.23 -10.87 11.49
N GLU A 40 25.42 -12.07 10.94
CA GLU A 40 26.64 -12.86 11.08
C GLU A 40 27.85 -12.14 10.48
N SER A 41 27.68 -11.39 9.38
CA SER A 41 28.75 -10.57 8.80
C SER A 41 29.22 -9.48 9.78
N VAL A 42 28.29 -8.84 10.49
CA VAL A 42 28.60 -7.85 11.55
C VAL A 42 29.32 -8.51 12.74
N LEU A 43 28.88 -9.68 13.17
CA LEU A 43 29.53 -10.41 14.28
C LEU A 43 30.91 -10.98 13.90
N ALA A 44 31.16 -11.19 12.61
CA ALA A 44 32.42 -11.70 12.08
C ALA A 44 33.41 -10.60 11.68
N ASP A 45 33.10 -9.32 11.91
CA ASP A 45 33.91 -8.17 11.49
C ASP A 45 34.21 -8.17 9.98
N ARG A 46 33.25 -8.63 9.18
CA ARG A 46 33.35 -8.68 7.72
C ARG A 46 32.43 -7.63 7.11
N ASP A 47 32.99 -6.77 6.26
CA ASP A 47 32.22 -5.78 5.51
C ASP A 47 31.08 -6.44 4.73
N SER A 48 29.97 -5.73 4.55
CA SER A 48 28.85 -6.26 3.78
C SER A 48 28.09 -5.20 3.01
N LEU A 49 27.52 -5.59 1.87
CA LEU A 49 26.48 -4.85 1.18
C LEU A 49 25.18 -5.66 1.22
N VAL A 50 24.18 -5.12 1.90
CA VAL A 50 22.90 -5.77 2.14
C VAL A 50 21.81 -5.02 1.37
N VAL A 51 21.29 -5.66 0.31
CA VAL A 51 20.22 -5.15 -0.53
C VAL A 51 18.96 -5.95 -0.24
N LEU A 52 18.09 -5.43 0.62
CA LEU A 52 16.82 -6.09 0.99
C LEU A 52 15.66 -5.16 0.66
N PRO A 53 14.54 -5.64 0.09
CA PRO A 53 13.40 -4.80 -0.22
C PRO A 53 12.88 -4.05 1.02
N THR A 54 12.10 -3.00 0.80
CA THR A 54 11.36 -2.35 1.89
C THR A 54 10.50 -3.39 2.62
N GLY A 55 10.48 -3.37 3.96
CA GLY A 55 9.82 -4.40 4.78
C GLY A 55 10.68 -5.65 5.06
N GLY A 56 11.81 -5.87 4.38
CA GLY A 56 12.70 -7.01 4.65
C GLY A 56 13.49 -6.96 5.96
N GLY A 57 13.15 -6.04 6.87
CA GLY A 57 13.81 -5.88 8.18
C GLY A 57 15.29 -5.51 8.12
N LYS A 58 15.68 -4.58 7.24
CA LYS A 58 17.05 -4.05 7.13
C LYS A 58 17.59 -3.51 8.45
N SER A 59 16.78 -2.75 9.19
CA SER A 59 17.22 -2.12 10.43
C SER A 59 17.65 -3.14 11.48
N LEU A 60 16.95 -4.27 11.58
CA LEU A 60 17.33 -5.37 12.49
C LEU A 60 18.72 -5.94 12.17
N CYS A 61 19.13 -5.95 10.90
CA CYS A 61 20.41 -6.51 10.47
C CYS A 61 21.61 -5.82 11.11
N TYR A 62 21.49 -4.55 11.50
CA TYR A 62 22.51 -3.84 12.28
C TYR A 62 22.10 -3.60 13.74
N GLN A 63 20.81 -3.51 14.06
CA GLN A 63 20.35 -3.28 15.44
C GLN A 63 20.56 -4.49 16.35
N ALA A 64 20.23 -5.70 15.92
CA ALA A 64 20.39 -6.88 16.76
C ALA A 64 21.87 -7.22 17.04
N PRO A 65 22.78 -7.17 16.06
CA PRO A 65 24.22 -7.37 16.33
C PRO A 65 24.82 -6.32 17.26
N ALA A 66 24.33 -5.07 17.24
CA ALA A 66 24.78 -4.03 18.17
C ALA A 66 24.59 -4.44 19.64
N MET A 67 23.53 -5.21 19.93
CA MET A 67 23.25 -5.75 21.27
C MET A 67 24.10 -6.97 21.63
N CYS A 68 24.69 -7.65 20.64
CA CYS A 68 25.57 -8.80 20.86
C CYS A 68 27.04 -8.40 20.99
N ARG A 69 27.43 -7.22 20.47
CA ARG A 69 28.80 -6.71 20.50
C ARG A 69 29.04 -5.74 21.65
N GLU A 70 30.28 -5.72 22.13
CA GLU A 70 30.76 -4.63 22.99
C GLU A 70 30.96 -3.36 22.14
N GLY A 71 30.79 -2.19 22.77
CA GLY A 71 30.92 -0.90 22.10
C GLY A 71 29.63 -0.39 21.43
N MET A 72 29.78 0.71 20.69
CA MET A 72 28.68 1.49 20.11
C MET A 72 28.62 1.34 18.59
N ALA A 73 27.47 1.01 18.03
CA ALA A 73 27.26 1.02 16.58
C ALA A 73 27.04 2.44 16.07
N ILE A 74 27.72 2.82 14.99
CA ILE A 74 27.50 4.09 14.29
C ILE A 74 26.56 3.83 13.12
N VAL A 75 25.43 4.54 13.05
CA VAL A 75 24.46 4.41 11.96
C VAL A 75 24.37 5.72 11.19
N ILE A 76 24.71 5.70 9.91
CA ILE A 76 24.58 6.86 9.03
C ILE A 76 23.24 6.79 8.33
N SER A 77 22.45 7.86 8.40
CA SER A 77 21.12 7.92 7.78
C SER A 77 20.90 9.28 7.11
N PRO A 78 20.27 9.33 5.92
CA PRO A 78 20.18 10.56 5.15
C PRO A 78 19.15 11.56 5.70
N LEU A 79 18.22 11.12 6.55
CA LEU A 79 17.06 11.90 6.95
C LEU A 79 16.90 11.98 8.46
N ILE A 80 16.73 13.22 8.93
CA ILE A 80 16.49 13.52 10.35
C ILE A 80 15.23 12.85 10.89
N SER A 81 14.15 12.85 10.11
CA SER A 81 12.90 12.21 10.52
C SER A 81 13.07 10.70 10.72
N LEU A 82 13.79 10.02 9.82
CA LEU A 82 14.03 8.59 9.91
C LEU A 82 14.91 8.25 11.13
N MET A 83 15.94 9.06 11.40
CA MET A 83 16.75 8.89 12.61
C MET A 83 15.93 8.98 13.89
N LYS A 84 15.03 9.98 13.97
CA LYS A 84 14.13 10.16 15.12
C LYS A 84 13.23 8.93 15.31
N ASP A 85 12.54 8.51 14.25
CA ASP A 85 11.63 7.35 14.29
C ASP A 85 12.34 6.07 14.75
N GLN A 86 13.56 5.82 14.24
CA GLN A 86 14.35 4.66 14.63
C GLN A 86 14.83 4.73 16.09
N VAL A 87 15.28 5.90 16.55
CA VAL A 87 15.73 6.09 17.94
C VAL A 87 14.57 5.97 18.93
N ASP A 88 13.42 6.55 18.62
CA ASP A 88 12.22 6.45 19.45
C ASP A 88 11.76 4.98 19.56
N SER A 89 11.74 4.24 18.45
CA SER A 89 11.45 2.80 18.44
C SER A 89 12.43 1.96 19.27
N LEU A 90 13.73 2.24 19.15
CA LEU A 90 14.76 1.55 19.94
C LEU A 90 14.58 1.81 21.45
N ARG A 91 14.33 3.06 21.85
CA ARG A 91 14.11 3.43 23.26
C ARG A 91 12.86 2.77 23.83
N GLU A 92 11.79 2.70 23.05
CA GLU A 92 10.56 2.01 23.44
C GLU A 92 10.83 0.52 23.71
N ASN A 93 11.64 -0.12 22.86
CA ASN A 93 12.11 -1.50 23.06
C ASN A 93 13.17 -1.64 24.17
N GLY A 94 13.60 -0.56 24.81
CA GLY A 94 14.58 -0.60 25.91
C GLY A 94 16.04 -0.61 25.49
N ILE A 95 16.31 -0.22 24.25
CA ILE A 95 17.66 -0.09 23.72
C ILE A 95 18.10 1.37 23.82
N SER A 96 19.28 1.58 24.42
CA SER A 96 19.89 2.90 24.53
C SER A 96 20.39 3.37 23.16
N ALA A 97 19.70 4.34 22.59
CA ALA A 97 20.01 4.93 21.29
C ALA A 97 19.87 6.46 21.32
N ALA A 98 20.67 7.13 20.48
CA ALA A 98 20.61 8.57 20.27
C ALA A 98 20.89 8.93 18.81
N PHE A 99 20.60 10.17 18.43
CA PHE A 99 20.97 10.73 17.15
C PHE A 99 21.72 12.06 17.35
N ILE A 100 22.59 12.45 16.41
CA ILE A 100 23.21 13.78 16.36
C ILE A 100 22.95 14.40 14.98
N ASN A 101 22.24 15.52 14.97
CA ASN A 101 21.91 16.29 13.77
C ASN A 101 21.98 17.81 14.02
N SER A 102 21.55 18.63 13.06
CA SER A 102 21.54 20.09 13.15
C SER A 102 20.47 20.67 14.08
N THR A 103 19.40 19.93 14.38
CA THR A 103 18.22 20.44 15.09
C THR A 103 18.36 20.39 16.61
N LEU A 104 19.33 19.66 17.15
CA LEU A 104 19.55 19.54 18.59
C LEU A 104 20.05 20.84 19.24
N THR A 105 19.50 21.14 20.42
CA THR A 105 19.94 22.22 21.31
C THR A 105 21.32 21.95 21.90
N ALA A 106 21.94 22.96 22.50
CA ALA A 106 23.25 22.81 23.14
C ALA A 106 23.21 21.86 24.35
N GLN A 107 22.10 21.87 25.10
CA GLN A 107 21.90 21.00 26.25
C GLN A 107 21.78 19.54 25.84
N GLU A 108 20.91 19.22 24.87
CA GLU A 108 20.75 17.85 24.37
C GLU A 108 22.06 17.28 23.82
N LYS A 109 22.86 18.10 23.12
CA LYS A 109 24.18 17.70 22.64
C LYS A 109 25.13 17.36 23.78
N TRP A 110 25.07 18.11 24.89
CA TRP A 110 25.92 17.87 26.05
C TRP A 110 25.53 16.57 26.77
N GLU A 111 24.23 16.34 26.96
CA GLU A 111 23.69 15.11 27.55
C GLU A 111 24.08 13.87 26.73
N ILE A 112 23.90 13.92 25.40
CA ILE A 112 24.33 12.84 24.50
C ILE A 112 25.84 12.64 24.58
N ALA A 113 26.63 13.71 24.64
CA ALA A 113 28.08 13.60 24.73
C ALA A 113 28.55 12.95 26.04
N ASP A 114 27.85 13.19 27.15
CA ASP A 114 28.14 12.56 28.44
C ASP A 114 27.81 11.06 28.39
N GLN A 115 26.65 10.69 27.86
CA GLN A 115 26.24 9.30 27.65
C GLN A 115 27.19 8.53 26.73
N ILE A 116 27.72 9.16 25.68
CA ILE A 116 28.73 8.55 24.80
C ILE A 116 30.02 8.26 25.58
N LYS A 117 30.51 9.22 26.38
CA LYS A 117 31.72 9.04 27.20
C LYS A 117 31.53 8.00 28.30
N GLY A 118 30.32 7.94 28.87
CA GLY A 118 29.88 6.92 29.81
C GLY A 118 29.68 5.53 29.19
N ARG A 119 29.73 5.43 27.85
CA ARG A 119 29.50 4.19 27.07
C ARG A 119 28.12 3.59 27.29
N GLU A 120 27.14 4.45 27.53
CA GLU A 120 25.74 4.06 27.76
C GLU A 120 24.96 3.84 26.46
N ILE A 121 25.42 4.45 25.36
CA ILE A 121 24.75 4.40 24.06
C ILE A 121 25.19 3.17 23.26
N LYS A 122 24.22 2.38 22.81
CA LYS A 122 24.45 1.21 21.96
C LYS A 122 24.39 1.53 20.47
N LEU A 123 23.51 2.46 20.07
CA LEU A 123 23.37 2.91 18.68
C LEU A 123 23.37 4.44 18.60
N LEU A 124 24.27 4.98 17.79
CA LEU A 124 24.37 6.42 17.52
C LEU A 124 24.07 6.70 16.04
N TYR A 125 22.94 7.36 15.79
CA TYR A 125 22.55 7.80 14.45
C TYR A 125 23.20 9.15 14.12
N LEU A 126 23.78 9.27 12.93
CA LEU A 126 24.48 10.48 12.47
C LEU A 126 24.00 10.88 11.08
N ALA A 127 23.80 12.19 10.91
CA ALA A 127 23.58 12.78 9.60
C ALA A 127 24.93 12.86 8.83
N PRO A 128 24.97 12.55 7.52
CA PRO A 128 26.22 12.49 6.74
C PRO A 128 26.99 13.81 6.72
N GLU A 129 26.30 14.96 6.73
CA GLU A 129 26.93 16.29 6.74
C GLU A 129 27.72 16.59 8.02
N ARG A 130 27.55 15.80 9.08
CA ARG A 130 28.34 15.91 10.31
C ARG A 130 29.71 15.24 10.19
N ILE A 131 29.89 14.40 9.17
CA ILE A 131 31.09 13.59 8.95
C ILE A 131 32.02 14.37 8.04
N GLN A 132 32.41 15.54 8.54
CA GLN A 132 33.43 16.38 7.93
C GLN A 132 34.71 16.30 8.76
N ALA A 133 35.82 16.71 8.16
CA ALA A 133 37.20 16.73 8.68
C ALA A 133 37.36 16.47 10.19
N ARG A 134 38.30 15.57 10.56
CA ARG A 134 38.56 15.15 11.95
C ARG A 134 38.48 16.30 12.95
N GLY A 135 37.60 16.18 13.94
CA GLY A 135 37.29 17.26 14.87
C GLY A 135 36.78 16.79 16.22
N GLN A 136 36.06 17.66 16.92
CA GLN A 136 35.49 17.36 18.24
C GLN A 136 34.51 16.17 18.20
N LEU A 137 33.70 16.08 17.13
CA LEU A 137 32.76 14.98 16.96
C LEU A 137 33.48 13.63 16.82
N THR A 138 34.54 13.57 16.02
CA THR A 138 35.34 12.34 15.87
C THR A 138 35.90 11.86 17.21
N ARG A 139 36.48 12.75 18.02
CA ARG A 139 37.00 12.41 19.35
C ARG A 139 35.90 11.95 20.31
N LEU A 140 34.72 12.54 20.21
CA LEU A 140 33.57 12.13 21.00
C LEU A 140 33.14 10.70 20.61
N ILE A 141 33.00 10.43 19.31
CA ILE A 141 32.64 9.09 18.80
C ILE A 141 33.69 8.05 19.21
N GLU A 142 34.98 8.36 19.08
CA GLU A 142 36.08 7.50 19.53
C GLU A 142 35.97 7.14 21.03
N SER A 143 35.59 8.10 21.88
CA SER A 143 35.42 7.85 23.33
C SER A 143 34.32 6.84 23.67
N GLY A 144 33.33 6.69 22.77
CA GLY A 144 32.24 5.72 22.88
C GLY A 144 32.60 4.29 22.49
N ASN A 145 33.86 4.03 22.10
CA ASN A 145 34.33 2.70 21.64
C ASN A 145 33.48 2.14 20.49
N PRO A 146 33.57 2.72 19.28
CA PRO A 146 32.74 2.30 18.16
C PRO A 146 33.05 0.87 17.73
N SER A 147 32.01 0.08 17.44
CA SER A 147 32.13 -1.36 17.18
C SER A 147 32.02 -1.71 15.70
N PHE A 148 31.17 -1.01 14.93
CA PHE A 148 31.04 -1.10 13.48
C PHE A 148 30.28 0.13 12.94
N VAL A 149 30.32 0.31 11.61
CA VAL A 149 29.56 1.35 10.91
C VAL A 149 28.49 0.72 10.02
N ALA A 150 27.24 1.15 10.19
CA ALA A 150 26.14 0.87 9.28
C ALA A 150 25.81 2.14 8.48
N VAL A 151 25.78 2.04 7.16
CA VAL A 151 25.33 3.11 6.26
C VAL A 151 23.96 2.72 5.73
N ASP A 152 22.92 3.34 6.27
CA ASP A 152 21.55 3.17 5.78
C ASP A 152 21.33 4.00 4.51
N GLU A 153 20.42 3.54 3.67
CA GLU A 153 20.18 4.09 2.33
C GLU A 153 21.48 4.32 1.52
N ALA A 154 22.37 3.33 1.53
CA ALA A 154 23.68 3.38 0.90
C ALA A 154 23.65 3.76 -0.60
N HIS A 155 22.52 3.56 -1.29
CA HIS A 155 22.33 4.00 -2.67
C HIS A 155 22.55 5.52 -2.87
N CYS A 156 22.40 6.34 -1.82
CA CYS A 156 22.63 7.78 -1.87
C CYS A 156 24.09 8.16 -2.22
N VAL A 157 25.05 7.24 -2.04
CA VAL A 157 26.45 7.48 -2.42
C VAL A 157 26.67 7.47 -3.94
N SER A 158 25.80 6.77 -4.67
CA SER A 158 25.95 6.56 -6.10
C SER A 158 25.25 7.64 -6.92
N GLN A 159 25.96 8.22 -7.89
CA GLN A 159 25.35 9.14 -8.88
C GLN A 159 24.38 8.45 -9.83
N TRP A 160 24.49 7.12 -9.93
CA TRP A 160 23.58 6.27 -10.69
C TRP A 160 22.38 5.81 -9.84
N GLY A 161 22.38 6.16 -8.55
CA GLY A 161 21.23 6.00 -7.66
C GLY A 161 20.14 7.02 -7.94
N HIS A 162 18.93 6.72 -7.47
CA HIS A 162 17.75 7.57 -7.70
C HIS A 162 17.70 8.80 -6.77
N ASP A 163 18.48 8.81 -5.67
CA ASP A 163 18.60 9.93 -4.71
C ASP A 163 20.08 10.21 -4.33
N PHE A 164 20.91 10.60 -5.30
CA PHE A 164 22.31 10.93 -5.04
C PHE A 164 22.49 12.10 -4.06
N ARG A 165 23.35 11.94 -3.05
CA ARG A 165 23.69 12.95 -2.05
C ARG A 165 25.21 13.18 -1.99
N PRO A 166 25.71 14.40 -2.26
CA PRO A 166 27.14 14.69 -2.26
C PRO A 166 27.88 14.30 -0.97
N HIS A 167 27.28 14.59 0.20
CA HIS A 167 27.89 14.28 1.51
C HIS A 167 28.08 12.78 1.77
N TYR A 168 27.38 11.89 1.06
CA TYR A 168 27.62 10.45 1.20
C TYR A 168 29.00 10.03 0.67
N ARG A 169 29.58 10.76 -0.28
CA ARG A 169 30.93 10.45 -0.77
C ARG A 169 32.01 10.73 0.26
N GLU A 170 31.72 11.61 1.22
CA GLU A 170 32.64 11.93 2.31
C GLU A 170 32.73 10.77 3.33
N LEU A 171 31.78 9.82 3.31
CA LEU A 171 31.76 8.67 4.23
C LEU A 171 32.98 7.76 4.08
N LYS A 172 33.66 7.77 2.92
CA LYS A 172 34.93 7.06 2.74
C LYS A 172 35.97 7.47 3.78
N SER A 173 35.93 8.73 4.24
CA SER A 173 36.84 9.22 5.27
C SER A 173 36.64 8.57 6.64
N LEU A 174 35.44 8.04 6.95
CA LEU A 174 35.21 7.28 8.18
C LEU A 174 36.09 6.03 8.24
N ARG A 175 36.38 5.42 7.09
CA ARG A 175 37.27 4.26 7.01
C ARG A 175 38.70 4.61 7.44
N GLU A 176 39.13 5.84 7.14
CA GLU A 176 40.41 6.36 7.61
C GLU A 176 40.41 6.63 9.13
N TRP A 177 39.24 6.88 9.72
CA TRP A 177 39.10 7.11 11.17
C TRP A 177 39.07 5.80 11.94
N PHE A 178 38.39 4.79 11.39
CA PHE A 178 38.21 3.49 12.01
C PHE A 178 38.60 2.36 11.05
N PRO A 179 39.91 2.11 10.84
CA PRO A 179 40.37 1.11 9.87
C PRO A 179 40.08 -0.34 10.30
N GLU A 180 40.00 -0.58 11.61
CA GLU A 180 39.87 -1.92 12.22
C GLU A 180 38.41 -2.39 12.39
N ILE A 181 37.42 -1.51 12.21
CA ILE A 181 36.00 -1.87 12.37
C ILE A 181 35.35 -2.15 11.01
N SER A 182 34.35 -3.03 10.99
CA SER A 182 33.63 -3.39 9.77
C SER A 182 32.63 -2.32 9.32
N PHE A 183 32.44 -2.23 8.00
CA PHE A 183 31.53 -1.31 7.34
C PHE A 183 30.44 -2.06 6.59
N HIS A 184 29.20 -1.64 6.79
CA HIS A 184 28.03 -2.32 6.27
C HIS A 184 27.12 -1.33 5.54
N GLY A 185 26.94 -1.51 4.22
CA GLY A 185 25.98 -0.73 3.43
C GLY A 185 24.63 -1.41 3.37
N TYR A 186 23.54 -0.68 3.63
CA TYR A 186 22.17 -1.17 3.57
C TYR A 186 21.35 -0.35 2.59
N THR A 187 20.58 -1.00 1.71
CA THR A 187 19.67 -0.28 0.79
C THR A 187 18.49 -1.12 0.35
N ALA A 188 17.38 -0.46 0.02
CA ALA A 188 16.18 -1.11 -0.50
C ALA A 188 16.26 -1.49 -1.98
N THR A 189 16.90 -0.65 -2.78
CA THR A 189 16.89 -0.76 -4.24
C THR A 189 18.28 -0.42 -4.78
N ALA A 190 18.91 -1.38 -5.45
CA ALA A 190 20.19 -1.17 -6.10
C ALA A 190 20.37 -2.11 -7.30
N THR A 191 20.47 -1.54 -8.50
CA THR A 191 20.87 -2.26 -9.71
C THR A 191 22.31 -2.75 -9.60
N ASN A 192 22.73 -3.70 -10.45
CA ASN A 192 24.11 -4.22 -10.46
C ASN A 192 25.16 -3.10 -10.51
N ARG A 193 24.91 -2.06 -11.32
CA ARG A 193 25.79 -0.89 -11.44
C ARG A 193 25.87 -0.07 -10.16
N VAL A 194 24.73 0.18 -9.52
CA VAL A 194 24.67 0.94 -8.26
C VAL A 194 25.37 0.17 -7.14
N ARG A 195 25.22 -1.16 -7.07
CA ARG A 195 25.90 -2.00 -6.07
C ARG A 195 27.43 -1.90 -6.17
N ALA A 196 27.98 -1.96 -7.38
CA ALA A 196 29.42 -1.82 -7.60
C ALA A 196 29.94 -0.45 -7.13
N ASP A 197 29.21 0.62 -7.46
CA ASP A 197 29.56 1.99 -7.05
C ASP A 197 29.46 2.17 -5.52
N ILE A 198 28.47 1.56 -4.84
CA ILE A 198 28.38 1.58 -3.37
C ILE A 198 29.65 0.97 -2.73
N ILE A 199 30.07 -0.20 -3.21
CA ILE A 199 31.25 -0.92 -2.69
C ILE A 199 32.50 -0.03 -2.83
N GLU A 200 32.69 0.59 -4.00
CA GLU A 200 33.83 1.45 -4.28
C GLU A 200 33.84 2.74 -3.45
N GLN A 201 32.70 3.44 -3.40
CA GLN A 201 32.61 4.75 -2.76
C GLN A 201 32.62 4.66 -1.23
N LEU A 202 32.02 3.62 -0.65
CA LEU A 202 32.10 3.38 0.80
C LEU A 202 33.44 2.76 1.23
N GLY A 203 34.24 2.25 0.28
CA GLY A 203 35.50 1.58 0.59
C GLY A 203 35.28 0.26 1.33
N LEU A 204 34.33 -0.55 0.87
CA LEU A 204 34.07 -1.88 1.44
C LEU A 204 35.14 -2.87 0.96
N HIS A 205 35.77 -3.60 1.88
CA HIS A 205 36.86 -4.53 1.61
C HIS A 205 36.33 -5.96 1.53
N GLU A 206 36.42 -6.58 0.34
CA GLU A 206 35.93 -7.95 0.07
C GLU A 206 34.55 -8.25 0.72
N PRO A 207 33.55 -7.36 0.53
CA PRO A 207 32.32 -7.44 1.29
C PRO A 207 31.51 -8.68 0.95
N GLU A 208 30.79 -9.20 1.94
CA GLU A 208 29.69 -10.13 1.68
C GLU A 208 28.54 -9.35 1.01
N VAL A 209 28.13 -9.77 -0.20
CA VAL A 209 27.05 -9.11 -0.95
C VAL A 209 25.79 -9.95 -0.86
N LEU A 210 24.82 -9.49 -0.07
CA LEU A 210 23.56 -10.16 0.20
C LEU A 210 22.43 -9.43 -0.53
N ILE A 211 21.77 -10.12 -1.46
CA ILE A 211 20.70 -9.53 -2.29
C ILE A 211 19.43 -10.35 -2.07
N GLY A 212 18.46 -9.76 -1.37
CA GLY A 212 17.15 -10.34 -1.14
C GLY A 212 16.27 -10.27 -2.39
N HIS A 213 15.16 -10.99 -2.36
CA HIS A 213 14.20 -10.94 -3.47
C HIS A 213 13.48 -9.58 -3.49
N PHE A 214 13.43 -8.92 -4.65
CA PHE A 214 12.75 -7.63 -4.79
C PHE A 214 11.23 -7.75 -4.83
N ASP A 215 10.70 -8.97 -5.00
CA ASP A 215 9.27 -9.19 -5.04
C ASP A 215 8.60 -8.90 -3.69
N ARG A 216 7.39 -8.37 -3.77
CA ARG A 216 6.54 -8.06 -2.62
C ARG A 216 5.17 -8.70 -2.85
N PRO A 217 5.01 -10.00 -2.55
CA PRO A 217 3.79 -10.75 -2.87
C PRO A 217 2.57 -10.25 -2.11
N ASN A 218 2.76 -9.51 -1.01
CA ASN A 218 1.67 -8.87 -0.27
C ASN A 218 1.13 -7.59 -0.91
N LEU A 219 1.77 -7.10 -1.98
CA LEU A 219 1.35 -5.90 -2.70
C LEU A 219 0.61 -6.28 -3.97
N PHE A 220 -0.59 -5.72 -4.13
CA PHE A 220 -1.34 -5.82 -5.37
C PHE A 220 -1.07 -4.61 -6.26
N TYR A 221 -0.54 -4.81 -7.47
CA TYR A 221 -0.25 -3.72 -8.40
C TYR A 221 -1.35 -3.55 -9.46
N ARG A 222 -1.86 -2.33 -9.64
CA ARG A 222 -2.78 -1.98 -10.72
C ARG A 222 -2.35 -0.71 -11.44
N ILE A 223 -2.36 -0.75 -12.76
CA ILE A 223 -2.03 0.39 -13.61
C ILE A 223 -3.22 0.71 -14.51
N ALA A 224 -3.72 1.93 -14.42
CA ALA A 224 -4.87 2.38 -15.21
C ALA A 224 -4.61 3.76 -15.81
N GLN A 225 -5.28 4.04 -16.94
CA GLN A 225 -5.33 5.40 -17.46
C GLN A 225 -6.22 6.26 -16.55
N ARG A 226 -5.86 7.53 -16.41
CA ARG A 226 -6.70 8.52 -15.72
C ARG A 226 -8.01 8.69 -16.49
N ASP A 227 -9.10 8.34 -15.83
CA ASP A 227 -10.46 8.56 -16.30
C ASP A 227 -11.33 8.84 -15.07
N ASN A 228 -11.88 10.04 -14.99
CA ASN A 228 -12.58 10.52 -13.79
C ASN A 228 -11.77 10.29 -12.49
N LEU A 229 -10.56 10.86 -12.43
CA LEU A 229 -9.54 10.60 -11.41
C LEU A 229 -10.07 10.60 -9.96
N LEU A 230 -10.98 11.50 -9.62
CA LEU A 230 -11.51 11.59 -8.25
C LEU A 230 -12.31 10.33 -7.88
N GLU A 231 -13.16 9.83 -8.79
CA GLU A 231 -13.90 8.58 -8.60
C GLU A 231 -12.96 7.38 -8.51
N GLN A 232 -11.91 7.34 -9.34
CA GLN A 232 -10.89 6.28 -9.28
C GLN A 232 -10.19 6.25 -7.92
N VAL A 233 -9.80 7.42 -7.40
CA VAL A 233 -9.16 7.55 -6.08
C VAL A 233 -10.13 7.16 -4.95
N GLN A 234 -11.39 7.62 -4.99
CA GLN A 234 -12.41 7.22 -4.02
C GLN A 234 -12.63 5.71 -4.00
N GLY A 235 -12.74 5.08 -5.18
CA GLY A 235 -12.93 3.64 -5.28
C GLY A 235 -11.78 2.81 -4.68
N VAL A 236 -10.57 3.36 -4.58
CA VAL A 236 -9.46 2.74 -3.84
C VAL A 236 -9.61 2.99 -2.34
N ILE A 237 -9.87 4.22 -1.91
CA ILE A 237 -9.98 4.60 -0.49
C ILE A 237 -11.13 3.83 0.19
N GLU A 238 -12.27 3.67 -0.48
CA GLU A 238 -13.47 3.00 0.06
C GLU A 238 -13.25 1.50 0.34
N LYS A 239 -12.28 0.85 -0.32
CA LYS A 239 -11.87 -0.52 0.01
C LYS A 239 -11.15 -0.62 1.35
N PHE A 240 -10.57 0.49 1.82
CA PHE A 240 -9.73 0.56 3.01
C PHE A 240 -10.25 1.64 3.99
N PRO A 241 -11.48 1.48 4.50
CA PRO A 241 -12.08 2.49 5.37
C PRO A 241 -11.25 2.68 6.64
N SER A 242 -10.96 3.94 6.98
CA SER A 242 -10.20 4.30 8.18
C SER A 242 -8.79 3.67 8.27
N ARG A 243 -8.18 3.34 7.12
CA ARG A 243 -6.82 2.83 7.03
C ARG A 243 -5.88 3.86 6.40
N ALA A 244 -4.61 3.79 6.77
CA ALA A 244 -3.60 4.73 6.30
C ALA A 244 -3.27 4.51 4.83
N GLY A 245 -3.10 5.60 4.07
CA GLY A 245 -2.74 5.57 2.66
C GLY A 245 -1.92 6.77 2.23
N VAL A 246 -1.15 6.59 1.16
CA VAL A 246 -0.28 7.63 0.58
C VAL A 246 -0.68 7.88 -0.87
N ILE A 247 -0.80 9.13 -1.27
CA ILE A 247 -1.11 9.54 -2.64
C ILE A 247 0.04 10.38 -3.17
N TYR A 248 0.77 9.88 -4.16
CA TYR A 248 1.87 10.58 -4.82
C TYR A 248 1.40 11.36 -6.04
N CYS A 249 1.79 12.62 -6.14
CA CYS A 249 1.54 13.50 -7.29
C CYS A 249 2.86 14.05 -7.84
N ILE A 250 2.88 14.42 -9.13
CA ILE A 250 4.09 14.95 -9.78
C ILE A 250 4.42 16.37 -9.27
N SER A 251 3.41 17.20 -9.01
CA SER A 251 3.58 18.63 -8.72
C SER A 251 2.91 19.07 -7.42
N ARG A 252 3.45 20.13 -6.79
CA ARG A 252 2.91 20.73 -5.56
C ARG A 252 1.45 21.19 -5.74
N LYS A 253 1.16 21.83 -6.87
CA LYS A 253 -0.19 22.27 -7.23
C LYS A 253 -1.18 21.11 -7.30
N GLU A 254 -0.75 19.95 -7.77
CA GLU A 254 -1.59 18.75 -7.81
C GLU A 254 -1.79 18.14 -6.42
N VAL A 255 -0.77 18.18 -5.56
CA VAL A 255 -0.89 17.79 -4.15
C VAL A 255 -1.95 18.63 -3.43
N GLU A 256 -1.85 19.96 -3.50
CA GLU A 256 -2.81 20.88 -2.88
C GLU A 256 -4.23 20.62 -3.41
N ARG A 257 -4.40 20.59 -4.73
CA ARG A 257 -5.70 20.35 -5.38
C ARG A 257 -6.35 19.03 -4.96
N VAL A 258 -5.59 17.93 -4.93
CA VAL A 258 -6.11 16.60 -4.56
C VAL A 258 -6.43 16.55 -3.06
N THR A 259 -5.61 17.20 -2.22
CA THR A 259 -5.88 17.32 -0.79
C THR A 259 -7.21 18.02 -0.53
N ASP A 260 -7.43 19.18 -1.14
CA ASP A 260 -8.67 19.96 -0.97
C ASP A 260 -9.90 19.17 -1.44
N GLN A 261 -9.79 18.45 -2.56
CA GLN A 261 -10.85 17.59 -3.06
C GLN A 261 -11.20 16.48 -2.07
N LEU A 262 -10.21 15.81 -1.50
CA LEU A 262 -10.45 14.74 -0.52
C LEU A 262 -11.03 15.28 0.78
N GLN A 263 -10.55 16.43 1.25
CA GLN A 263 -11.08 17.08 2.46
C GLN A 263 -12.54 17.53 2.28
N SER A 264 -12.90 18.08 1.11
CA SER A 264 -14.30 18.46 0.84
C SER A 264 -15.27 17.28 0.76
N LEU A 265 -14.75 16.07 0.51
CA LEU A 265 -15.49 14.81 0.59
C LEU A 265 -15.51 14.19 2.00
N GLY A 266 -14.88 14.84 2.98
CA GLY A 266 -14.87 14.38 4.38
C GLY A 266 -13.72 13.43 4.75
N TYR A 267 -12.76 13.21 3.86
CA TYR A 267 -11.58 12.41 4.18
C TYR A 267 -10.59 13.21 5.03
N ARG A 268 -10.00 12.57 6.06
CA ARG A 268 -8.89 13.16 6.84
C ARG A 268 -7.58 13.03 6.05
N ALA A 269 -7.38 13.97 5.13
CA ALA A 269 -6.22 14.06 4.27
C ALA A 269 -5.36 15.29 4.59
N ALA A 270 -4.05 15.23 4.40
CA ALA A 270 -3.16 16.38 4.46
C ALA A 270 -2.12 16.40 3.34
N ALA A 271 -1.69 17.59 2.95
CA ALA A 271 -0.65 17.80 1.95
C ALA A 271 0.76 17.62 2.53
N TYR A 272 1.71 17.17 1.71
CA TYR A 272 3.13 17.12 2.04
C TYR A 272 4.01 17.39 0.81
N HIS A 273 4.69 18.54 0.78
CA HIS A 273 5.66 18.85 -0.26
C HIS A 273 6.73 19.84 0.21
N ALA A 274 7.87 19.87 -0.48
CA ALA A 274 9.00 20.75 -0.18
C ALA A 274 8.72 22.28 -0.34
N GLY A 275 7.48 22.66 -0.66
CA GLY A 275 7.06 24.07 -0.66
C GLY A 275 6.41 24.52 0.64
N MET A 276 6.12 23.59 1.54
CA MET A 276 5.54 23.87 2.85
C MET A 276 6.63 24.23 3.85
N ASP A 277 6.28 25.00 4.88
CA ASP A 277 7.18 25.28 5.98
C ASP A 277 7.49 24.01 6.79
N ASP A 278 8.67 23.99 7.41
CA ASP A 278 9.19 22.82 8.13
C ASP A 278 8.30 22.40 9.30
N ALA A 279 7.70 23.37 9.99
CA ALA A 279 6.82 23.12 11.13
C ALA A 279 5.53 22.41 10.68
N GLN A 280 4.91 22.86 9.59
CA GLN A 280 3.71 22.26 9.03
C GLN A 280 4.00 20.88 8.42
N ARG A 281 5.15 20.70 7.76
CA ARG A 281 5.57 19.38 7.26
C ARG A 281 5.71 18.38 8.41
N GLN A 282 6.37 18.79 9.49
CA GLN A 282 6.53 17.95 10.67
C GLN A 282 5.18 17.66 11.33
N ALA A 283 4.31 18.66 11.48
CA ALA A 283 2.98 18.48 12.06
C ALA A 283 2.13 17.48 11.26
N ASN A 284 2.11 17.60 9.92
CA ASN A 284 1.35 16.69 9.07
C ASN A 284 1.93 15.26 9.10
N GLN A 285 3.25 15.13 9.11
CA GLN A 285 3.91 13.83 9.25
C GLN A 285 3.59 13.17 10.60
N ASP A 286 3.71 13.93 11.70
CA ASP A 286 3.40 13.43 13.04
C ASP A 286 1.92 13.01 13.15
N ALA A 287 1.00 13.81 12.60
CA ALA A 287 -0.41 13.49 12.55
C ALA A 287 -0.70 12.20 11.76
N PHE A 288 0.03 11.94 10.67
CA PHE A 288 -0.09 10.71 9.88
C PHE A 288 0.45 9.50 10.62
N ILE A 289 1.61 9.65 11.27
CA ILE A 289 2.24 8.61 12.08
C ILE A 289 1.36 8.20 13.27
N LYS A 290 0.68 9.18 13.89
CA LYS A 290 -0.21 9.01 15.05
C LYS A 290 -1.66 8.62 14.71
N ASP A 291 -1.97 8.33 13.44
CA ASP A 291 -3.32 8.01 12.93
C ASP A 291 -4.38 9.13 13.15
N GLU A 292 -3.95 10.38 13.37
CA GLU A 292 -4.84 11.54 13.44
C GLU A 292 -5.43 11.85 12.04
N ILE A 293 -4.58 11.78 11.02
CA ILE A 293 -4.96 11.78 9.60
C ILE A 293 -4.71 10.40 8.98
N GLN A 294 -5.51 10.00 7.99
CA GLN A 294 -5.36 8.68 7.33
C GLN A 294 -4.67 8.79 5.99
N ILE A 295 -4.79 9.93 5.31
CA ILE A 295 -4.29 10.08 3.96
C ILE A 295 -3.28 11.20 3.92
N ILE A 296 -2.14 10.93 3.32
CA ILE A 296 -1.15 11.95 3.01
C ILE A 296 -1.00 12.05 1.50
N VAL A 297 -1.23 13.24 0.97
CA VAL A 297 -1.04 13.55 -0.45
C VAL A 297 0.29 14.25 -0.58
N ALA A 298 1.19 13.73 -1.41
CA ALA A 298 2.57 14.14 -1.37
C ALA A 298 3.25 14.17 -2.74
N THR A 299 4.34 14.94 -2.84
CA THR A 299 5.34 14.71 -3.88
C THR A 299 6.37 13.68 -3.41
N VAL A 300 7.34 13.36 -4.27
CA VAL A 300 8.51 12.50 -3.93
C VAL A 300 9.28 12.98 -2.69
N ALA A 301 9.08 14.23 -2.25
CA ALA A 301 9.66 14.76 -1.01
C ALA A 301 9.23 13.98 0.25
N PHE A 302 8.15 13.22 0.18
CA PHE A 302 7.68 12.33 1.25
C PHE A 302 8.29 10.92 1.17
N GLY A 303 9.02 10.58 0.08
CA GLY A 303 9.84 9.37 -0.07
C GLY A 303 10.88 9.26 1.05
N MET A 304 11.64 8.19 1.23
CA MET A 304 12.62 7.98 2.33
C MET A 304 12.23 8.17 3.84
N GLY A 305 11.47 9.19 4.30
CA GLY A 305 11.52 9.67 5.70
C GLY A 305 10.47 9.17 6.70
N ILE A 306 9.62 8.21 6.33
CA ILE A 306 8.53 7.68 7.17
C ILE A 306 8.55 6.17 7.14
N ASP A 307 8.44 5.56 8.32
CA ASP A 307 8.39 4.11 8.54
C ASP A 307 7.10 3.70 9.26
N LYS A 308 5.96 4.05 8.66
CA LYS A 308 4.64 3.58 9.13
C LYS A 308 4.35 2.20 8.52
N PRO A 309 4.24 1.12 9.32
CA PRO A 309 4.18 -0.23 8.77
C PRO A 309 2.83 -0.62 8.17
N ASP A 310 1.77 0.04 8.60
CA ASP A 310 0.37 -0.30 8.35
C ASP A 310 -0.29 0.52 7.21
N VAL A 311 0.50 0.98 6.24
CA VAL A 311 -0.02 1.65 5.03
C VAL A 311 -0.72 0.61 4.13
N ARG A 312 -2.03 0.77 3.93
CA ARG A 312 -2.88 -0.18 3.18
C ARG A 312 -3.00 0.11 1.70
N PHE A 313 -2.79 1.34 1.29
CA PHE A 313 -2.74 1.66 -0.14
C PHE A 313 -1.74 2.76 -0.46
N VAL A 314 -1.17 2.67 -1.65
CA VAL A 314 -0.36 3.72 -2.27
C VAL A 314 -0.95 4.03 -3.64
N ILE A 315 -1.24 5.30 -3.92
CA ILE A 315 -1.78 5.75 -5.20
C ILE A 315 -0.79 6.70 -5.85
N HIS A 316 -0.42 6.44 -7.10
CA HIS A 316 0.35 7.35 -7.93
C HIS A 316 -0.59 8.06 -8.90
N ILE A 317 -0.80 9.35 -8.67
CA ILE A 317 -1.42 10.26 -9.63
C ILE A 317 -0.31 10.76 -10.56
N GLY A 318 -0.02 9.94 -11.55
CA GLY A 318 1.00 10.18 -12.57
C GLY A 318 2.19 9.24 -12.49
N ILE A 319 2.90 9.13 -13.60
CA ILE A 319 4.07 8.27 -13.67
C ILE A 319 5.17 8.81 -12.74
N PRO A 320 5.82 7.95 -11.95
CA PRO A 320 7.01 8.32 -11.19
C PRO A 320 8.18 8.63 -12.13
N LYS A 321 9.24 9.22 -11.57
CA LYS A 321 10.43 9.61 -12.33
C LYS A 321 11.18 8.39 -12.89
N THR A 322 11.31 7.33 -12.09
CA THR A 322 12.00 6.08 -12.42
C THR A 322 11.28 4.88 -11.79
N LEU A 323 11.59 3.66 -12.23
CA LEU A 323 11.06 2.44 -11.60
C LEU A 323 11.61 2.22 -10.18
N GLU A 324 12.82 2.71 -9.88
CA GLU A 324 13.37 2.71 -8.53
C GLU A 324 12.52 3.56 -7.59
N ASN A 325 12.12 4.76 -8.02
CA ASN A 325 11.19 5.58 -7.24
C ASN A 325 9.84 4.86 -7.07
N TYR A 326 9.30 4.28 -8.14
CA TYR A 326 8.04 3.51 -8.05
C TYR A 326 8.12 2.39 -7.02
N GLN A 327 9.19 1.58 -7.04
CA GLN A 327 9.39 0.46 -6.12
C GLN A 327 9.56 0.95 -4.67
N GLN A 328 10.33 2.03 -4.47
CA GLN A 328 10.54 2.60 -3.14
C GLN A 328 9.23 3.17 -2.56
N GLU A 329 8.45 3.88 -3.38
CA GLU A 329 7.20 4.53 -3.01
C GLU A 329 6.08 3.52 -2.75
N THR A 330 5.89 2.55 -3.65
CA THR A 330 4.91 1.46 -3.46
C THR A 330 5.30 0.52 -2.33
N GLY A 331 6.60 0.26 -2.15
CA GLY A 331 7.12 -0.58 -1.05
C GLY A 331 6.87 -0.02 0.35
N ARG A 332 6.36 1.21 0.48
CA ARG A 332 5.85 1.79 1.73
C ARG A 332 4.57 1.13 2.20
N ALA A 333 3.79 0.58 1.28
CA ALA A 333 2.61 -0.20 1.61
C ALA A 333 3.02 -1.53 2.28
N GLY A 334 2.24 -1.95 3.27
CA GLY A 334 2.28 -3.30 3.81
C GLY A 334 3.64 -3.74 4.34
N ARG A 335 4.37 -2.88 5.07
CA ARG A 335 5.65 -3.29 5.68
C ARG A 335 5.45 -4.29 6.83
N ASP A 336 4.25 -4.33 7.40
CA ASP A 336 3.78 -5.37 8.32
C ASP A 336 3.51 -6.73 7.65
N GLY A 337 3.70 -6.84 6.33
CA GLY A 337 3.47 -8.07 5.56
C GLY A 337 2.01 -8.31 5.18
N LEU A 338 1.07 -7.47 5.63
CA LEU A 338 -0.34 -7.60 5.29
C LEU A 338 -0.64 -7.10 3.88
N ASN A 339 -1.76 -7.57 3.32
CA ASN A 339 -2.19 -7.21 1.97
C ASN A 339 -2.44 -5.70 1.86
N SER A 340 -1.87 -5.11 0.81
CA SER A 340 -2.04 -3.70 0.48
C SER A 340 -2.12 -3.51 -1.04
N GLU A 341 -2.78 -2.44 -1.50
CA GLU A 341 -2.95 -2.15 -2.93
C GLU A 341 -2.11 -0.95 -3.39
N CYS A 342 -1.47 -1.08 -4.56
CA CYS A 342 -0.69 -0.04 -5.21
C CYS A 342 -1.31 0.29 -6.57
N HIS A 343 -1.83 1.51 -6.73
CA HIS A 343 -2.50 1.96 -7.96
C HIS A 343 -1.71 3.06 -8.65
N LEU A 344 -1.47 2.93 -9.96
CA LEU A 344 -0.86 3.97 -10.77
C LEU A 344 -1.87 4.47 -11.81
N PHE A 345 -2.28 5.73 -11.69
CA PHE A 345 -3.15 6.42 -12.63
C PHE A 345 -2.35 7.38 -13.52
N PHE A 346 -2.07 6.98 -14.76
CA PHE A 346 -1.25 7.77 -15.68
C PHE A 346 -2.05 8.46 -16.79
N GLY A 347 -1.53 9.57 -17.29
CA GLY A 347 -2.05 10.30 -18.43
C GLY A 347 -0.96 10.68 -19.43
N GLY A 348 -1.34 10.94 -20.69
CA GLY A 348 -0.39 11.23 -21.77
C GLY A 348 0.47 12.50 -21.58
N ASN A 349 0.11 13.39 -20.66
CA ASN A 349 0.87 14.61 -20.35
C ASN A 349 1.92 14.42 -19.24
N ASP A 350 1.95 13.28 -18.55
CA ASP A 350 2.86 13.09 -17.41
C ASP A 350 4.33 13.08 -17.87
N ALA A 351 4.63 12.33 -18.94
CA ALA A 351 5.98 12.29 -19.52
C ALA A 351 6.44 13.67 -20.02
N ARG A 352 5.53 14.51 -20.53
CA ARG A 352 5.86 15.89 -20.92
C ARG A 352 6.23 16.75 -19.72
N THR A 353 5.53 16.56 -18.59
CA THR A 353 5.81 17.25 -17.34
C THR A 353 7.22 16.93 -16.85
N TRP A 354 7.61 15.65 -16.85
CA TRP A 354 8.97 15.23 -16.49
C TRP A 354 10.03 15.74 -17.47
N LYS A 355 9.79 15.67 -18.79
CA LYS A 355 10.70 16.23 -19.80
C LYS A 355 10.98 17.72 -19.58
N ARG A 356 9.96 18.48 -19.18
CA ARG A 356 10.13 19.89 -18.79
C ARG A 356 10.93 20.04 -17.49
N ILE A 357 10.73 19.18 -16.50
CA ILE A 357 11.53 19.21 -15.26
C ILE A 357 13.00 18.88 -15.53
N PHE A 358 13.29 18.03 -16.51
CA PHE A 358 14.66 17.67 -16.88
C PHE A 358 15.35 18.67 -17.81
N SER A 359 14.68 19.74 -18.27
CA SER A 359 15.28 20.70 -19.22
C SER A 359 16.50 21.41 -18.64
N ASP A 360 16.54 21.58 -17.33
CA ASP A 360 17.55 22.38 -16.63
C ASP A 360 18.77 21.55 -16.19
N GLN A 361 18.78 20.25 -16.50
CA GLN A 361 19.87 19.36 -16.14
C GLN A 361 21.02 19.40 -17.17
N PRO A 362 22.26 19.07 -16.77
CA PRO A 362 23.36 18.85 -17.70
C PRO A 362 23.03 17.77 -18.75
N PRO A 363 23.52 17.87 -20.00
CA PRO A 363 23.11 16.99 -21.11
C PRO A 363 23.25 15.49 -20.82
N THR A 364 24.33 15.08 -20.16
CA THR A 364 24.59 13.68 -19.81
C THR A 364 23.58 13.13 -18.79
N LEU A 365 23.24 13.92 -17.76
CA LEU A 365 22.25 13.56 -16.74
C LEU A 365 20.82 13.61 -17.29
N GLN A 366 20.56 14.56 -18.19
CA GLN A 366 19.28 14.68 -18.88
C GLN A 366 19.02 13.42 -19.72
N GLN A 367 19.99 12.96 -20.50
CA GLN A 367 19.84 11.74 -21.30
C GLN A 367 19.52 10.52 -20.41
N ALA A 368 20.30 10.30 -19.34
CA ALA A 368 20.04 9.20 -18.41
C ALA A 368 18.65 9.30 -17.77
N SER A 369 18.21 10.50 -17.38
CA SER A 369 16.87 10.71 -16.81
C SER A 369 15.75 10.44 -17.82
N LEU A 370 15.96 10.75 -19.11
CA LEU A 370 15.01 10.45 -20.18
C LEU A 370 14.91 8.94 -20.46
N GLU A 371 16.03 8.22 -20.41
CA GLU A 371 16.07 6.75 -20.54
C GLU A 371 15.34 6.07 -19.37
N SER A 372 15.58 6.51 -18.12
CA SER A 372 14.82 6.03 -16.97
C SER A 372 13.33 6.34 -17.06
N LEU A 373 12.96 7.54 -17.52
CA LEU A 373 11.56 7.90 -17.71
C LEU A 373 10.88 7.04 -18.77
N GLN A 374 11.57 6.75 -19.88
CA GLN A 374 11.04 5.87 -20.92
C GLN A 374 10.76 4.47 -20.38
N THR A 375 11.63 3.97 -19.51
CA THR A 375 11.44 2.67 -18.83
C THR A 375 10.13 2.63 -18.02
N VAL A 376 9.79 3.71 -17.32
CA VAL A 376 8.51 3.82 -16.57
C VAL A 376 7.31 3.87 -17.51
N VAL A 377 7.44 4.61 -18.62
CA VAL A 377 6.39 4.68 -19.66
C VAL A 377 6.14 3.29 -20.24
N ASP A 378 7.21 2.56 -20.59
CA ASP A 378 7.13 1.20 -21.11
C ASP A 378 6.50 0.25 -20.08
N PHE A 379 6.85 0.38 -18.79
CA PHE A 379 6.23 -0.38 -17.71
C PHE A 379 4.71 -0.16 -17.59
N CYS A 380 4.26 1.10 -17.67
CA CYS A 380 2.82 1.41 -17.64
C CYS A 380 2.05 0.80 -18.82
N HIS A 381 2.76 0.54 -19.91
CA HIS A 381 2.26 0.11 -21.19
C HIS A 381 2.49 -1.39 -21.49
N SER A 382 3.30 -2.05 -20.67
CA SER A 382 3.61 -3.48 -20.77
C SER A 382 2.36 -4.34 -20.56
N LEU A 383 2.36 -5.49 -21.24
CA LEU A 383 1.38 -6.56 -21.14
C LEU A 383 1.98 -7.78 -20.43
N ASP A 384 2.97 -7.55 -19.57
CA ASP A 384 3.59 -8.59 -18.76
C ASP A 384 3.11 -8.47 -17.31
N CYS A 385 3.34 -9.51 -16.51
CA CYS A 385 3.11 -9.47 -15.08
C CYS A 385 3.87 -8.29 -14.45
N ARG A 386 3.17 -7.43 -13.68
CA ARG A 386 3.77 -6.24 -13.06
C ARG A 386 4.93 -6.59 -12.12
N HIS A 387 4.78 -7.66 -11.35
CA HIS A 387 5.83 -8.14 -10.44
C HIS A 387 7.06 -8.60 -11.22
N ARG A 388 6.86 -9.37 -12.29
CA ARG A 388 7.95 -9.82 -13.18
C ARG A 388 8.73 -8.62 -13.71
N SER A 389 8.05 -7.63 -14.30
CA SER A 389 8.72 -6.44 -14.85
C SER A 389 9.52 -5.68 -13.80
N LEU A 390 9.03 -5.58 -12.56
CA LEU A 390 9.75 -4.92 -11.46
C LEU A 390 10.99 -5.72 -11.03
N VAL A 391 10.85 -7.03 -10.85
CA VAL A 391 11.94 -7.93 -10.43
C VAL A 391 13.05 -7.99 -11.49
N GLU A 392 12.68 -8.09 -12.76
CA GLU A 392 13.60 -8.11 -13.91
C GLU A 392 14.36 -6.80 -14.07
N HIS A 393 13.72 -5.64 -13.79
CA HIS A 393 14.40 -4.34 -13.79
C HIS A 393 15.60 -4.29 -12.82
N PHE A 394 15.51 -4.98 -11.68
CA PHE A 394 16.60 -5.05 -10.70
C PHE A 394 17.60 -6.19 -10.96
N GLY A 395 17.44 -6.92 -12.07
CA GLY A 395 18.33 -8.00 -12.49
C GLY A 395 18.06 -9.34 -11.80
N GLN A 396 16.82 -9.58 -11.36
CA GLN A 396 16.35 -10.88 -10.86
C GLN A 396 15.34 -11.50 -11.83
N GLU A 397 15.15 -12.81 -11.75
CA GLU A 397 14.13 -13.52 -12.54
C GLU A 397 13.00 -13.99 -11.63
N LEU A 398 11.75 -13.87 -12.10
CA LEU A 398 10.58 -14.43 -11.43
C LEU A 398 10.22 -15.75 -12.12
N GLN A 399 10.19 -16.87 -11.38
CA GLN A 399 9.98 -18.19 -11.98
C GLN A 399 8.60 -18.29 -12.65
N GLU A 400 7.56 -17.82 -11.98
CA GLU A 400 6.19 -17.82 -12.47
C GLU A 400 5.57 -16.42 -12.31
N ASP A 401 4.59 -16.08 -13.14
CA ASP A 401 3.83 -14.84 -12.97
C ASP A 401 3.09 -14.84 -11.62
N CYS A 402 2.86 -13.66 -11.04
CA CYS A 402 2.35 -13.53 -9.67
C CYS A 402 0.93 -14.07 -9.41
N GLY A 403 0.22 -14.57 -10.43
CA GLY A 403 -1.12 -15.15 -10.33
C GLY A 403 -2.19 -14.12 -9.96
N THR A 404 -2.30 -13.75 -8.69
CA THR A 404 -3.31 -12.81 -8.18
C THR A 404 -2.75 -11.46 -7.73
N GLY A 405 -1.42 -11.25 -7.81
CA GLY A 405 -0.76 -10.05 -7.31
C GLY A 405 -0.86 -8.81 -8.20
N CYS A 406 -1.40 -8.89 -9.42
CA CYS A 406 -1.53 -7.68 -10.24
C CYS A 406 -2.75 -7.68 -11.17
N ASP A 407 -3.10 -6.49 -11.66
CA ASP A 407 -4.12 -6.25 -12.67
C ASP A 407 -3.96 -7.14 -13.90
N HIS A 408 -2.74 -7.29 -14.41
CA HIS A 408 -2.49 -8.10 -15.59
C HIS A 408 -2.84 -9.58 -15.39
N CYS A 409 -2.45 -10.15 -14.24
CA CYS A 409 -2.68 -11.57 -13.96
C CYS A 409 -4.11 -11.84 -13.48
N THR A 410 -4.78 -10.87 -12.85
CA THR A 410 -6.14 -11.02 -12.31
C THR A 410 -7.25 -10.68 -13.29
N ASP A 411 -7.08 -9.66 -14.14
CA ASP A 411 -8.16 -9.17 -15.00
C ASP A 411 -8.40 -10.06 -16.23
N GLY A 412 -7.61 -11.15 -16.41
CA GLY A 412 -7.85 -12.20 -17.39
C GLY A 412 -8.05 -11.66 -18.80
N ARG A 413 -6.97 -11.19 -19.44
CA ARG A 413 -7.08 -10.67 -20.82
C ARG A 413 -6.94 -11.80 -21.83
N GLU A 414 -7.95 -11.93 -22.69
CA GLU A 414 -7.84 -12.72 -23.90
C GLU A 414 -6.97 -11.97 -24.92
N PHE A 415 -5.90 -12.62 -25.39
CA PHE A 415 -5.07 -12.10 -26.47
C PHE A 415 -5.71 -12.43 -27.83
N GLU A 416 -5.62 -11.49 -28.76
CA GLU A 416 -6.08 -11.65 -30.14
C GLU A 416 -5.06 -12.52 -30.91
N PRO A 417 -5.43 -13.74 -31.36
CA PRO A 417 -4.51 -14.66 -32.03
C PRO A 417 -3.88 -14.06 -33.29
N ASP A 418 -4.64 -13.23 -34.02
CA ASP A 418 -4.19 -12.57 -35.24
C ASP A 418 -3.56 -11.18 -34.99
N SER A 419 -2.93 -10.99 -33.83
CA SER A 419 -2.33 -9.72 -33.39
C SER A 419 -1.45 -9.07 -34.47
N LEU A 420 -0.61 -9.87 -35.15
CA LEU A 420 0.27 -9.39 -36.23
C LEU A 420 -0.54 -8.78 -37.38
N ARG A 421 -1.55 -9.49 -37.87
CA ARG A 421 -2.37 -9.08 -39.02
C ARG A 421 -3.13 -7.79 -38.71
N TYR A 422 -3.81 -7.74 -37.57
CA TYR A 422 -4.56 -6.54 -37.17
C TYR A 422 -3.65 -5.32 -37.00
N SER A 423 -2.47 -5.52 -36.42
CA SER A 423 -1.50 -4.45 -36.28
C SER A 423 -0.96 -3.97 -37.62
N GLN A 424 -0.68 -4.88 -38.55
CA GLN A 424 -0.29 -4.52 -39.92
C GLN A 424 -1.40 -3.71 -40.60
N MET A 425 -2.67 -4.10 -40.48
CA MET A 425 -3.81 -3.35 -41.05
C MET A 425 -3.88 -1.93 -40.48
N ILE A 426 -3.70 -1.77 -39.17
CA ILE A 426 -3.66 -0.46 -38.49
C ILE A 426 -2.49 0.40 -38.99
N LEU A 427 -1.26 -0.12 -38.94
CA LEU A 427 -0.07 0.62 -39.36
C LEU A 427 -0.14 0.97 -40.84
N SER A 428 -0.63 0.05 -41.69
CA SER A 428 -0.78 0.28 -43.13
C SER A 428 -1.83 1.36 -43.43
N SER A 429 -2.86 1.49 -42.59
CA SER A 429 -3.81 2.59 -42.68
C SER A 429 -3.17 3.92 -42.28
N ILE A 430 -2.41 3.95 -41.18
CA ILE A 430 -1.71 5.17 -40.72
C ILE A 430 -0.73 5.67 -41.78
N TYR A 431 0.04 4.75 -42.38
CA TYR A 431 0.96 5.05 -43.47
C TYR A 431 0.25 5.65 -44.69
N ARG A 432 -0.86 5.04 -45.14
CA ARG A 432 -1.62 5.54 -46.31
C ARG A 432 -2.33 6.87 -46.08
N GLN A 433 -2.64 7.20 -44.82
CA GLN A 433 -3.17 8.50 -44.42
C GLN A 433 -2.05 9.58 -44.28
N GLY A 434 -0.81 9.25 -44.63
CA GLY A 434 0.32 10.18 -44.61
C GLY A 434 0.84 10.54 -43.21
N GLU A 435 0.48 9.78 -42.17
CA GLU A 435 0.89 10.05 -40.79
C GLU A 435 0.52 11.47 -40.28
N GLN A 436 -0.63 11.99 -40.70
CA GLN A 436 -1.10 13.35 -40.37
C GLN A 436 -2.30 13.38 -39.40
N PHE A 437 -2.81 12.21 -39.02
CA PHE A 437 -4.08 12.10 -38.30
C PHE A 437 -3.94 11.40 -36.94
N ALA A 438 -4.84 11.77 -36.02
CA ALA A 438 -4.91 11.18 -34.69
C ALA A 438 -5.71 9.87 -34.67
N THR A 439 -5.71 9.18 -33.53
CA THR A 439 -6.39 7.90 -33.30
C THR A 439 -7.86 7.91 -33.72
N SER A 440 -8.61 8.95 -33.36
CA SER A 440 -10.06 9.00 -33.61
C SER A 440 -10.42 8.99 -35.09
N TYR A 441 -9.61 9.65 -35.93
CA TYR A 441 -9.79 9.68 -37.38
C TYR A 441 -9.40 8.34 -38.01
N THR A 442 -8.23 7.80 -37.62
CA THR A 442 -7.76 6.49 -38.09
C THR A 442 -8.76 5.38 -37.81
N VAL A 443 -9.40 5.39 -36.64
CA VAL A 443 -10.47 4.44 -36.27
C VAL A 443 -11.67 4.55 -37.20
N ARG A 444 -12.09 5.77 -37.58
CA ARG A 444 -13.22 5.97 -38.50
C ARG A 444 -12.92 5.45 -39.91
N VAL A 445 -11.69 5.66 -40.41
CA VAL A 445 -11.23 5.11 -41.69
C VAL A 445 -11.21 3.59 -41.67
N LEU A 446 -10.60 2.97 -40.65
CA LEU A 446 -10.52 1.51 -40.52
C LEU A 446 -11.91 0.86 -40.41
N GLN A 447 -12.88 1.52 -39.78
CA GLN A 447 -14.26 1.02 -39.72
C GLN A 447 -15.09 1.29 -40.98
N GLY A 448 -14.62 2.14 -41.89
CA GLY A 448 -15.40 2.51 -43.07
C GLY A 448 -16.60 3.39 -42.76
N ARG A 449 -16.49 4.27 -41.75
CA ARG A 449 -17.56 5.21 -41.36
C ARG A 449 -17.66 6.35 -42.37
N ALA A 450 -18.88 6.70 -42.76
CA ALA A 450 -19.12 7.91 -43.56
C ALA A 450 -18.82 9.17 -42.72
N ASP A 451 -17.87 9.98 -43.18
CA ASP A 451 -17.43 11.22 -42.57
C ASP A 451 -16.96 12.16 -43.69
N ASP A 452 -17.44 13.41 -43.71
CA ASP A 452 -17.14 14.35 -44.79
C ASP A 452 -15.64 14.65 -44.89
N ARG A 453 -14.92 14.63 -43.77
CA ARG A 453 -13.47 14.82 -43.73
C ARG A 453 -12.73 13.60 -44.30
N ILE A 454 -13.30 12.41 -44.26
CA ILE A 454 -12.72 11.23 -44.92
C ILE A 454 -12.82 11.39 -46.44
N ARG A 455 -14.00 11.78 -46.96
CA ARG A 455 -14.22 12.03 -48.39
C ARG A 455 -13.37 13.17 -48.94
N GLN A 456 -13.26 14.27 -48.19
CA GLN A 456 -12.43 15.42 -48.59
C GLN A 456 -10.95 15.07 -48.73
N ASN A 457 -10.45 14.08 -47.98
CA ASN A 457 -9.07 13.60 -48.08
C ASN A 457 -8.94 12.37 -49.02
N ALA A 458 -10.01 11.99 -49.73
CA ALA A 458 -10.09 10.77 -50.57
C ALA A 458 -9.69 9.47 -49.81
N HIS A 459 -9.89 9.46 -48.49
CA HIS A 459 -9.51 8.33 -47.64
C HIS A 459 -10.54 7.18 -47.66
N ASP A 460 -11.70 7.41 -48.27
CA ASP A 460 -12.71 6.40 -48.58
C ASP A 460 -12.33 5.51 -49.77
N GLU A 461 -11.39 5.95 -50.62
CA GLU A 461 -10.84 5.17 -51.73
C GLU A 461 -9.65 4.29 -51.33
N LEU A 462 -9.13 4.45 -50.10
CA LEU A 462 -8.00 3.66 -49.62
C LEU A 462 -8.38 2.19 -49.48
N THR A 463 -7.46 1.30 -49.86
CA THR A 463 -7.57 -0.16 -49.60
C THR A 463 -7.72 -0.50 -48.12
N THR A 464 -7.35 0.43 -47.22
CA THR A 464 -7.50 0.28 -45.76
C THR A 464 -8.84 0.75 -45.22
N TYR A 465 -9.67 1.38 -46.04
CA TYR A 465 -10.99 1.87 -45.65
C TYR A 465 -11.95 0.70 -45.39
N GLY A 466 -12.47 0.61 -44.17
CA GLY A 466 -13.40 -0.44 -43.79
C GLY A 466 -12.79 -1.83 -43.61
N LEU A 467 -11.46 -1.92 -43.44
CA LEU A 467 -10.78 -3.19 -43.18
C LEU A 467 -11.15 -3.84 -41.84
N LEU A 468 -11.61 -3.05 -40.85
CA LEU A 468 -11.99 -3.49 -39.50
C LEU A 468 -13.46 -3.17 -39.19
N ARG A 469 -14.35 -3.35 -40.18
CA ARG A 469 -15.80 -3.11 -40.03
C ARG A 469 -16.45 -3.95 -38.93
N ASP A 470 -15.89 -5.13 -38.68
CA ASP A 470 -16.34 -6.13 -37.71
C ASP A 470 -15.90 -5.83 -36.27
N LYS A 471 -14.93 -4.93 -36.07
CA LYS A 471 -14.40 -4.61 -34.73
C LYS A 471 -14.99 -3.30 -34.19
N SER A 472 -15.25 -3.27 -32.88
CA SER A 472 -15.81 -2.08 -32.22
C SER A 472 -14.81 -0.91 -32.21
N GLN A 473 -15.31 0.33 -32.09
CA GLN A 473 -14.43 1.51 -32.01
C GLN A 473 -13.51 1.44 -30.80
N GLU A 474 -14.04 0.93 -29.69
CA GLU A 474 -13.29 0.74 -28.45
C GLU A 474 -12.15 -0.25 -28.65
N THR A 475 -12.40 -1.35 -29.38
CA THR A 475 -11.37 -2.36 -29.72
C THR A 475 -10.25 -1.76 -30.55
N ILE A 476 -10.57 -1.07 -31.64
CA ILE A 476 -9.56 -0.49 -32.53
C ILE A 476 -8.77 0.61 -31.81
N LYS A 477 -9.45 1.45 -31.00
CA LYS A 477 -8.78 2.44 -30.15
C LYS A 477 -7.84 1.79 -29.14
N ALA A 478 -8.28 0.71 -28.49
CA ALA A 478 -7.48 -0.04 -27.54
C ALA A 478 -6.25 -0.64 -28.20
N TRP A 479 -6.39 -1.24 -29.39
CA TRP A 479 -5.26 -1.79 -30.14
C TRP A 479 -4.28 -0.72 -30.62
N ILE A 480 -4.75 0.42 -31.13
CA ILE A 480 -3.86 1.55 -31.45
C ILE A 480 -3.12 2.01 -30.20
N GLY A 481 -3.82 2.11 -29.07
CA GLY A 481 -3.23 2.40 -27.77
C GLY A 481 -2.13 1.40 -27.40
N GLN A 482 -2.38 0.10 -27.55
CA GLN A 482 -1.42 -0.99 -27.30
C GLN A 482 -0.23 -0.98 -28.27
N LEU A 483 -0.41 -0.53 -29.52
CA LEU A 483 0.69 -0.39 -30.49
C LEU A 483 1.57 0.82 -30.19
N VAL A 484 0.98 1.90 -29.67
CA VAL A 484 1.74 3.01 -29.10
C VAL A 484 2.49 2.53 -27.85
N SER A 485 1.81 1.77 -27.00
CA SER A 485 2.34 1.21 -25.75
C SER A 485 3.57 0.33 -25.98
N GLN A 486 3.54 -0.52 -27.01
CA GLN A 486 4.63 -1.41 -27.39
C GLN A 486 5.71 -0.73 -28.25
N GLY A 487 5.60 0.58 -28.48
CA GLY A 487 6.57 1.37 -29.23
C GLY A 487 6.56 1.13 -30.74
N PHE A 488 5.52 0.52 -31.31
CA PHE A 488 5.34 0.37 -32.76
C PHE A 488 4.80 1.66 -33.40
N LEU A 489 4.06 2.45 -32.63
CA LEU A 489 3.54 3.77 -33.01
C LEU A 489 4.03 4.83 -32.03
N GLY A 490 4.27 6.04 -32.53
CA GLY A 490 4.53 7.24 -31.73
C GLY A 490 3.41 8.26 -31.90
N THR A 491 3.30 9.20 -30.96
CA THR A 491 2.42 10.36 -31.09
C THR A 491 3.23 11.65 -31.17
N SER A 492 2.87 12.55 -32.08
CA SER A 492 3.57 13.81 -32.34
C SER A 492 2.62 15.00 -32.31
N GLY A 493 3.12 16.13 -31.78
CA GLY A 493 2.38 17.41 -31.72
C GLY A 493 1.28 17.47 -30.66
N GLU A 494 0.63 18.63 -30.55
CA GLU A 494 -0.45 18.88 -29.59
C GLU A 494 -1.72 18.07 -29.91
N PHE A 495 -1.95 17.74 -31.18
CA PHE A 495 -3.12 17.00 -31.66
C PHE A 495 -2.97 15.47 -31.62
N GLY A 496 -1.84 14.95 -31.14
CA GLY A 496 -1.63 13.49 -30.98
C GLY A 496 -1.60 12.73 -32.32
N ILE A 497 -0.90 13.26 -33.31
CA ILE A 497 -0.77 12.66 -34.64
C ILE A 497 0.01 11.35 -34.53
N LEU A 498 -0.51 10.27 -35.11
CA LEU A 498 0.13 8.95 -35.09
C LEU A 498 1.23 8.88 -36.15
N LYS A 499 2.41 8.41 -35.74
CA LYS A 499 3.56 8.14 -36.61
C LYS A 499 4.07 6.73 -36.41
N ILE A 500 4.60 6.11 -37.45
CA ILE A 500 5.19 4.78 -37.38
C ILE A 500 6.64 4.92 -36.90
N THR A 501 7.02 4.12 -35.90
CA THR A 501 8.40 4.09 -35.40
C THR A 501 9.25 3.13 -36.26
N GLU A 502 10.58 3.11 -36.05
CA GLU A 502 11.44 2.11 -36.70
C GLU A 502 10.99 0.67 -36.38
N LYS A 503 10.59 0.42 -35.13
CA LYS A 503 10.02 -0.86 -34.68
C LYS A 503 8.71 -1.17 -35.38
N GLY A 504 7.85 -0.17 -35.58
CA GLY A 504 6.62 -0.30 -36.37
C GLY A 504 6.90 -0.63 -37.85
N GLY A 505 7.98 -0.10 -38.42
CA GLY A 505 8.44 -0.47 -39.76
C GLY A 505 8.81 -1.95 -39.87
N LYS A 506 9.49 -2.50 -38.85
CA LYS A 506 9.79 -3.95 -38.75
C LYS A 506 8.50 -4.79 -38.63
N LEU A 507 7.52 -4.30 -37.86
CA LEU A 507 6.22 -4.94 -37.70
C LEU A 507 5.43 -5.01 -39.02
N LEU A 508 5.46 -3.94 -39.81
CA LEU A 508 4.85 -3.91 -41.14
C LEU A 508 5.44 -4.97 -42.09
N ARG A 509 6.73 -5.30 -41.94
CA ARG A 509 7.42 -6.34 -42.71
C ARG A 509 7.25 -7.75 -42.12
N GLY A 510 6.60 -7.88 -40.96
CA GLY A 510 6.45 -9.16 -40.26
C GLY A 510 7.73 -9.66 -39.59
N GLU A 511 8.71 -8.78 -39.35
CA GLU A 511 9.99 -9.13 -38.71
C GLU A 511 9.88 -9.23 -37.18
N VAL A 512 8.81 -8.68 -36.61
CA VAL A 512 8.52 -8.66 -35.16
C VAL A 512 7.03 -8.85 -34.96
N GLU A 513 6.64 -9.55 -33.88
CA GLU A 513 5.24 -9.81 -33.56
C GLU A 513 4.73 -8.89 -32.43
N PRO A 514 3.53 -8.31 -32.56
CA PRO A 514 2.90 -7.53 -31.50
C PRO A 514 2.01 -8.43 -30.65
N ARG A 515 1.71 -8.00 -29.43
CA ARG A 515 0.65 -8.61 -28.61
C ARG A 515 -0.53 -7.65 -28.51
N LEU A 516 -1.69 -8.05 -28.99
CA LEU A 516 -2.93 -7.30 -28.80
C LEU A 516 -3.83 -8.06 -27.84
N SER A 517 -4.25 -7.41 -26.77
CA SER A 517 -5.32 -7.87 -25.90
C SER A 517 -6.67 -7.36 -26.40
N MET A 518 -7.69 -8.20 -26.27
CA MET A 518 -9.08 -7.80 -26.46
C MET A 518 -9.48 -6.85 -25.32
N PRO A 519 -10.30 -5.81 -25.60
CA PRO A 519 -10.90 -5.02 -24.54
C PRO A 519 -11.74 -5.94 -23.68
N THR A 520 -11.48 -5.95 -22.37
CA THR A 520 -12.40 -6.59 -21.44
C THR A 520 -13.74 -5.85 -21.53
N PRO A 521 -14.86 -6.55 -21.77
CA PRO A 521 -16.16 -5.89 -21.75
C PRO A 521 -16.32 -5.20 -20.40
N LYS A 522 -16.73 -3.93 -20.39
CA LYS A 522 -17.12 -3.23 -19.16
C LYS A 522 -18.19 -4.07 -18.48
N ARG A 523 -17.80 -4.92 -17.53
CA ARG A 523 -18.76 -5.55 -16.64
C ARG A 523 -19.44 -4.40 -15.92
N SER A 524 -20.74 -4.25 -16.13
CA SER A 524 -21.61 -3.55 -15.19
C SER A 524 -21.20 -4.04 -13.79
N SER A 525 -21.10 -3.11 -12.85
CA SER A 525 -20.57 -3.25 -11.50
C SER A 525 -21.40 -4.17 -10.57
N SER A 526 -21.93 -5.28 -11.09
CA SER A 526 -22.81 -6.23 -10.42
C SER A 526 -22.35 -7.68 -10.60
N ALA A 527 -21.03 -7.94 -10.60
CA ALA A 527 -20.51 -9.30 -10.37
C ALA A 527 -19.02 -9.28 -10.04
N SER A 528 -18.63 -8.63 -8.93
CA SER A 528 -17.41 -9.08 -8.26
C SER A 528 -17.75 -10.45 -7.64
N ARG A 529 -17.28 -11.51 -8.29
CA ARG A 529 -17.16 -12.81 -7.63
C ARG A 529 -16.39 -12.55 -6.34
N LYS A 530 -17.06 -12.71 -5.21
CA LYS A 530 -16.41 -12.87 -3.91
C LYS A 530 -15.62 -14.18 -3.95
N THR A 531 -14.44 -14.16 -4.57
CA THR A 531 -13.33 -14.97 -4.11
C THR A 531 -12.63 -14.17 -3.02
N SER A 532 -13.34 -13.97 -1.91
CA SER A 532 -12.65 -13.96 -0.63
C SER A 532 -12.05 -15.36 -0.53
N SER A 533 -10.72 -15.46 -0.62
CA SER A 533 -10.05 -16.49 0.15
C SER A 533 -10.56 -16.29 1.58
N LYS A 534 -11.51 -17.15 1.99
CA LYS A 534 -11.84 -17.29 3.40
C LYS A 534 -10.54 -17.80 4.01
N SER A 535 -9.71 -16.89 4.50
CA SER A 535 -8.91 -17.21 5.66
C SER A 535 -9.93 -17.64 6.72
N THR A 536 -9.68 -18.83 7.25
CA THR A 536 -10.43 -19.50 8.33
C THR A 536 -10.23 -18.73 9.63
N VAL A 537 -10.62 -17.44 9.62
CA VAL A 537 -10.56 -16.54 10.76
C VAL A 537 -12.00 -16.49 11.31
N PRO A 538 -12.26 -17.00 12.52
CA PRO A 538 -13.58 -16.94 13.15
C PRO A 538 -14.12 -15.50 13.16
N ALA A 539 -15.44 -15.33 13.04
CA ALA A 539 -16.03 -13.99 13.04
C ALA A 539 -15.67 -13.19 14.32
N GLY A 540 -15.49 -13.87 15.46
CA GLY A 540 -15.10 -13.26 16.74
C GLY A 540 -13.70 -12.63 16.74
N SER A 541 -12.74 -13.13 15.94
CA SER A 541 -11.39 -12.54 15.91
C SER A 541 -11.30 -11.23 15.12
N VAL A 542 -12.29 -10.89 14.28
CA VAL A 542 -12.34 -9.58 13.59
C VAL A 542 -12.81 -8.48 14.54
N GLU A 543 -13.79 -8.77 15.39
CA GLU A 543 -14.30 -7.83 16.39
C GLU A 543 -13.22 -7.56 17.46
N LEU A 544 -12.61 -8.62 18.00
CA LEU A 544 -11.51 -8.49 18.96
C LEU A 544 -10.32 -7.71 18.38
N PHE A 545 -9.97 -7.91 17.11
CA PHE A 545 -8.90 -7.14 16.48
C PHE A 545 -9.19 -5.63 16.48
N GLU A 546 -10.41 -5.20 16.16
CA GLU A 546 -10.76 -3.78 16.17
C GLU A 546 -10.83 -3.22 17.60
N GLU A 547 -11.27 -4.01 18.59
CA GLU A 547 -11.21 -3.62 20.00
C GLU A 547 -9.77 -3.41 20.49
N LEU A 548 -8.87 -4.36 20.18
CA LEU A 548 -7.43 -4.26 20.46
C LEU A 548 -6.81 -3.04 19.79
N ARG A 549 -7.25 -2.72 18.57
CA ARG A 549 -6.80 -1.53 17.84
C ARG A 549 -7.25 -0.24 18.52
N ILE A 550 -8.50 -0.17 19.00
CA ILE A 550 -9.03 0.97 19.76
C ILE A 550 -8.24 1.14 21.07
N LEU A 551 -7.99 0.05 21.79
CA LEU A 551 -7.19 0.05 23.03
C LEU A 551 -5.77 0.59 22.76
N ARG A 552 -5.10 0.07 21.74
CA ARG A 552 -3.78 0.55 21.31
C ARG A 552 -3.79 2.04 21.01
N THR A 553 -4.78 2.53 20.26
CA THR A 553 -4.88 3.95 19.92
C THR A 553 -5.11 4.82 21.15
N ARG A 554 -5.87 4.34 22.16
CA ARG A 554 -6.03 5.05 23.43
C ARG A 554 -4.69 5.19 24.17
N ILE A 555 -3.98 4.09 24.39
CA ILE A 555 -2.68 4.09 25.09
C ILE A 555 -1.65 4.94 24.34
N ALA A 556 -1.64 4.86 23.00
CA ALA A 556 -0.74 5.66 22.16
C ALA A 556 -0.96 7.16 22.33
N ARG A 557 -2.21 7.60 22.43
CA ARG A 557 -2.56 9.00 22.70
C ARG A 557 -2.14 9.45 24.09
N GLU A 558 -2.38 8.62 25.11
CA GLU A 558 -1.97 8.91 26.50
C GLU A 558 -0.46 9.09 26.62
N LYS A 559 0.32 8.27 25.90
CA LYS A 559 1.79 8.34 25.87
C LYS A 559 2.35 9.29 24.80
N SER A 560 1.50 9.90 23.96
CA SER A 560 1.92 10.74 22.83
C SER A 560 2.86 10.07 21.82
N VAL A 561 2.74 8.74 21.65
CA VAL A 561 3.53 7.91 20.72
C VAL A 561 2.68 7.39 19.57
N ALA A 562 3.31 6.87 18.51
CA ALA A 562 2.61 6.26 17.39
C ALA A 562 1.97 4.92 17.78
N PRO A 563 0.75 4.57 17.32
CA PRO A 563 0.08 3.32 17.72
C PRO A 563 0.91 2.06 17.45
N TYR A 564 1.55 1.96 16.29
CA TYR A 564 2.35 0.79 15.92
C TYR A 564 3.61 0.59 16.79
N LEU A 565 4.09 1.63 17.49
CA LEU A 565 5.21 1.51 18.43
C LEU A 565 4.82 0.72 19.68
N ILE A 566 3.54 0.74 20.07
CA ILE A 566 3.01 -0.13 21.13
C ILE A 566 2.96 -1.56 20.56
N PHE A 567 2.06 -1.81 19.61
CA PHE A 567 1.96 -3.09 18.89
C PHE A 567 1.57 -2.87 17.43
N GLY A 568 2.28 -3.51 16.50
CA GLY A 568 1.93 -3.49 15.07
C GLY A 568 0.64 -4.27 14.77
N ASP A 569 0.02 -4.01 13.62
CA ASP A 569 -1.21 -4.70 13.21
C ASP A 569 -1.02 -6.23 13.13
N ALA A 570 0.14 -6.71 12.69
CA ALA A 570 0.47 -8.14 12.67
C ALA A 570 0.46 -8.77 14.09
N ALA A 571 0.98 -8.05 15.10
CA ALA A 571 0.95 -8.51 16.49
C ALA A 571 -0.49 -8.54 17.01
N LEU A 572 -1.32 -7.54 16.71
CA LEU A 572 -2.74 -7.54 17.10
C LEU A 572 -3.53 -8.68 16.46
N GLN A 573 -3.23 -9.03 15.20
CA GLN A 573 -3.84 -10.20 14.55
C GLN A 573 -3.40 -11.52 15.21
N ASP A 574 -2.13 -11.64 15.58
CA ASP A 574 -1.62 -12.82 16.28
C ASP A 574 -2.24 -12.92 17.70
N MET A 575 -2.40 -11.80 18.42
CA MET A 575 -3.14 -11.75 19.70
C MET A 575 -4.59 -12.20 19.54
N ALA A 576 -5.30 -11.69 18.54
CA ALA A 576 -6.69 -12.04 18.27
C ALA A 576 -6.85 -13.51 17.83
N SER A 577 -5.78 -14.11 17.28
CA SER A 577 -5.77 -15.52 16.85
C SER A 577 -5.41 -16.48 17.99
N LYS A 578 -4.44 -16.12 18.84
CA LYS A 578 -3.93 -16.97 19.95
C LYS A 578 -4.71 -16.82 21.25
N LEU A 579 -5.40 -15.69 21.46
CA LEU A 579 -6.21 -15.39 22.65
C LEU A 579 -5.44 -15.61 23.97
N PRO A 580 -4.25 -15.01 24.15
CA PRO A 580 -3.45 -15.19 25.36
C PRO A 580 -4.20 -14.68 26.59
N THR A 581 -4.18 -15.48 27.67
CA THR A 581 -4.81 -15.17 28.96
C THR A 581 -3.81 -15.00 30.09
N THR A 582 -2.58 -15.47 29.90
CA THR A 582 -1.46 -15.31 30.85
C THR A 582 -0.29 -14.51 30.26
N GLU A 583 0.59 -13.98 31.10
CA GLU A 583 1.80 -13.27 30.65
C GLU A 583 2.73 -14.17 29.82
N GLN A 584 2.83 -15.45 30.19
CA GLN A 584 3.65 -16.41 29.45
C GLN A 584 3.12 -16.62 28.02
N GLU A 585 1.80 -16.81 27.88
CA GLU A 585 1.14 -16.88 26.58
C GLU A 585 1.26 -15.57 25.78
N PHE A 586 1.27 -14.43 26.47
CA PHE A 586 1.44 -13.13 25.82
C PHE A 586 2.84 -12.95 25.22
N LEU A 587 3.88 -13.47 25.87
CA LEU A 587 5.26 -13.48 25.34
C LEU A 587 5.46 -14.44 24.16
N GLU A 588 4.51 -15.35 23.91
CA GLU A 588 4.50 -16.22 22.72
C GLU A 588 3.86 -15.55 21.50
N VAL A 589 3.29 -14.35 21.67
CA VAL A 589 2.77 -13.55 20.56
C VAL A 589 3.92 -12.87 19.82
N SER A 590 3.93 -13.00 18.49
CA SER A 590 4.94 -12.38 17.65
C SER A 590 4.89 -10.85 17.77
N GLY A 591 6.04 -10.23 18.06
CA GLY A 591 6.17 -8.78 18.25
C GLY A 591 6.00 -8.29 19.69
N VAL A 592 5.80 -9.20 20.66
CA VAL A 592 5.75 -8.89 22.10
C VAL A 592 7.11 -9.19 22.74
N GLY A 593 7.92 -8.14 22.92
CA GLY A 593 9.16 -8.22 23.71
C GLY A 593 8.90 -8.14 25.22
N THR A 594 9.91 -8.48 26.02
CA THR A 594 9.82 -8.52 27.50
C THR A 594 9.35 -7.18 28.08
N LYS A 595 10.00 -6.09 27.65
CA LYS A 595 9.68 -4.73 28.11
C LYS A 595 8.26 -4.31 27.75
N LYS A 596 7.75 -4.71 26.57
CA LYS A 596 6.37 -4.40 26.16
C LYS A 596 5.34 -5.22 26.91
N CYS A 597 5.65 -6.48 27.22
CA CYS A 597 4.82 -7.30 28.10
C CYS A 597 4.69 -6.66 29.48
N GLU A 598 5.80 -6.23 30.10
CA GLU A 598 5.77 -5.55 31.40
C GLU A 598 5.00 -4.22 31.36
N GLN A 599 5.14 -3.45 30.28
CA GLN A 599 4.52 -2.13 30.18
C GLN A 599 3.04 -2.14 29.79
N TYR A 600 2.62 -3.09 28.96
CA TYR A 600 1.30 -3.08 28.31
C TYR A 600 0.49 -4.36 28.52
N GLY A 601 1.11 -5.46 28.99
CA GLY A 601 0.51 -6.79 29.02
C GLY A 601 -0.82 -6.85 29.76
N GLU A 602 -0.91 -6.29 30.97
CA GLU A 602 -2.13 -6.37 31.78
C GLU A 602 -3.35 -5.69 31.13
N GLU A 603 -3.18 -4.54 30.46
CA GLU A 603 -4.29 -3.86 29.80
C GLU A 603 -4.83 -4.67 28.61
N PHE A 604 -3.94 -5.28 27.82
CA PHE A 604 -4.33 -6.10 26.67
C PHE A 604 -4.89 -7.47 27.11
N LEU A 605 -4.26 -8.14 28.08
CA LEU A 605 -4.75 -9.40 28.64
C LEU A 605 -6.12 -9.23 29.30
N SER A 606 -6.36 -8.11 30.00
CA SER A 606 -7.66 -7.83 30.60
C SER A 606 -8.76 -7.68 29.55
N LEU A 607 -8.49 -7.01 28.42
CA LEU A 607 -9.43 -6.92 27.32
C LEU A 607 -9.73 -8.29 26.72
N ILE A 608 -8.71 -9.09 26.43
CA ILE A 608 -8.85 -10.44 25.85
C ILE A 608 -9.66 -11.36 26.79
N ARG A 609 -9.36 -11.35 28.09
CA ARG A 609 -10.12 -12.10 29.12
C ARG A 609 -11.59 -11.69 29.14
N ASN A 610 -11.89 -10.39 29.02
CA ASN A 610 -13.27 -9.90 29.01
C ASN A 610 -14.02 -10.35 27.75
N SER A 611 -13.40 -10.30 26.57
CA SER A 611 -14.02 -10.77 25.33
C SER A 611 -14.29 -12.28 25.36
N LEU A 612 -13.39 -13.08 25.95
CA LEU A 612 -13.61 -14.52 26.18
C LEU A 612 -14.76 -14.81 27.15
N GLN A 613 -14.92 -14.00 28.21
CA GLN A 613 -16.03 -14.16 29.17
C GLN A 613 -17.40 -13.81 28.56
N GLN A 614 -17.45 -12.87 27.61
CA GLN A 614 -18.67 -12.56 26.87
C GLN A 614 -19.09 -13.70 25.92
N GLU A 615 -18.14 -14.48 25.40
CA GLU A 615 -18.43 -15.71 24.63
C GLU A 615 -18.78 -16.92 25.51
N SER A 616 -18.39 -16.92 26.79
CA SER A 616 -18.47 -18.09 27.70
C SER A 616 -19.73 -18.16 28.59
N SER A 617 -20.77 -17.35 28.35
CA SER A 617 -22.05 -17.52 29.06
C SER A 617 -22.81 -18.74 28.51
N PRO A 618 -23.21 -19.72 29.35
CA PRO A 618 -23.53 -21.07 28.88
C PRO A 618 -24.89 -21.12 28.17
N SER A 619 -24.88 -21.51 26.89
CA SER A 619 -26.00 -22.26 26.31
C SER A 619 -25.77 -23.73 26.65
N GLU A 620 -26.75 -24.34 27.31
CA GLU A 620 -26.71 -25.73 27.78
C GLU A 620 -26.27 -26.70 26.67
N VAL A 621 -25.30 -27.54 27.01
CA VAL A 621 -24.85 -28.65 26.18
C VAL A 621 -25.95 -29.72 26.20
N VAL A 622 -26.57 -29.96 25.04
CA VAL A 622 -27.31 -31.18 24.76
C VAL A 622 -26.55 -31.92 23.66
N GLU A 623 -25.93 -33.03 24.04
CA GLU A 623 -25.55 -34.09 23.11
C GLU A 623 -26.84 -34.74 22.58
N ASP A 624 -27.10 -34.70 21.28
CA ASP A 624 -27.09 -35.90 20.42
C ASP A 624 -27.58 -35.62 18.98
N SER A 625 -27.00 -36.41 18.07
CA SER A 625 -27.53 -36.88 16.78
C SER A 625 -27.60 -35.96 15.55
N GLU A 626 -26.97 -36.49 14.49
CA GLU A 626 -27.12 -36.13 13.09
C GLU A 626 -28.60 -36.18 12.66
N GLU A 627 -29.11 -35.11 12.04
CA GLU A 627 -29.97 -35.16 10.85
C GLU A 627 -30.32 -33.74 10.38
N GLY A 628 -30.19 -33.51 9.06
CA GLY A 628 -30.34 -32.19 8.46
C GLY A 628 -31.79 -31.71 8.39
N GLN A 629 -32.03 -30.47 8.83
CA GLN A 629 -33.19 -29.68 8.44
C GLN A 629 -32.83 -28.20 8.25
N ASN A 630 -33.37 -27.60 7.18
CA ASN A 630 -33.29 -26.17 6.87
C ASN A 630 -33.85 -25.33 8.02
N VAL A 631 -33.03 -24.45 8.59
CA VAL A 631 -33.47 -23.44 9.56
C VAL A 631 -33.37 -22.04 8.93
N GLU A 632 -34.47 -21.29 9.00
CA GLU A 632 -34.61 -19.89 8.58
C GLU A 632 -33.61 -18.94 9.26
N PRO A 633 -33.25 -17.80 8.64
CA PRO A 633 -32.27 -16.88 9.19
C PRO A 633 -32.73 -16.24 10.52
N SER A 634 -31.91 -16.35 11.56
CA SER A 634 -32.17 -15.77 12.88
C SER A 634 -32.28 -14.24 12.84
N ARG A 635 -33.22 -13.68 13.61
CA ARG A 635 -33.54 -12.25 13.65
C ARG A 635 -32.42 -11.48 14.37
N ARG A 636 -31.99 -10.34 13.78
CA ARG A 636 -30.97 -9.46 14.38
C ARG A 636 -31.46 -8.84 15.71
N PRO A 637 -30.60 -8.71 16.73
CA PRO A 637 -30.93 -8.01 17.97
C PRO A 637 -31.17 -6.50 17.73
N ILE A 638 -32.13 -5.93 18.44
CA ILE A 638 -32.49 -4.51 18.35
C ILE A 638 -31.37 -3.67 18.99
N SER A 639 -30.90 -2.64 18.27
CA SER A 639 -29.83 -1.77 18.78
C SER A 639 -30.32 -0.85 19.91
N GLN A 640 -29.43 -0.48 20.84
CA GLN A 640 -29.73 0.51 21.89
C GLN A 640 -30.11 1.89 21.32
N ALA A 641 -29.64 2.22 20.11
CA ALA A 641 -30.01 3.45 19.42
C ALA A 641 -31.48 3.41 18.93
N SER A 642 -31.94 2.25 18.44
CA SER A 642 -33.34 2.04 18.01
C SER A 642 -34.30 2.22 19.20
N LEU A 643 -33.97 1.67 20.37
CA LEU A 643 -34.82 1.78 21.58
C LEU A 643 -35.08 3.22 22.03
N ARG A 644 -34.14 4.14 21.80
CA ARG A 644 -34.30 5.56 22.17
C ARG A 644 -35.26 6.32 21.25
N VAL A 645 -35.52 5.81 20.04
CA VAL A 645 -36.37 6.44 19.02
C VAL A 645 -37.82 5.95 19.11
N PHE A 646 -38.08 4.81 19.76
CA PHE A 646 -39.42 4.22 19.87
C PHE A 646 -40.49 5.16 20.44
N PRO A 647 -40.22 5.98 21.49
CA PRO A 647 -41.23 6.91 22.01
C PRO A 647 -41.73 7.92 20.98
N LEU A 648 -40.89 8.34 20.02
CA LEU A 648 -41.27 9.28 18.96
C LEU A 648 -42.25 8.65 17.96
N PHE A 649 -42.12 7.34 17.72
CA PHE A 649 -43.07 6.58 16.91
C PHE A 649 -44.35 6.24 17.69
N ASP A 650 -44.25 6.02 19.01
CA ASP A 650 -45.42 5.86 19.90
C ASP A 650 -46.27 7.15 19.92
N GLU A 651 -45.63 8.34 19.95
CA GLU A 651 -46.28 9.66 19.83
C GLU A 651 -46.89 9.92 18.45
N GLY A 652 -46.53 9.10 17.45
CA GLY A 652 -47.15 9.14 16.14
C GLY A 652 -46.51 10.00 15.08
N LYS A 653 -45.25 10.39 15.28
CA LYS A 653 -44.49 11.19 14.33
C LYS A 653 -44.17 10.39 13.06
N SER A 654 -44.18 11.07 11.91
CA SER A 654 -43.78 10.48 10.62
C SER A 654 -42.26 10.28 10.52
N ILE A 655 -41.80 9.50 9.54
CA ILE A 655 -40.36 9.28 9.31
C ILE A 655 -39.64 10.62 9.10
N GLU A 656 -40.24 11.54 8.35
CA GLU A 656 -39.68 12.86 8.05
C GLU A 656 -39.54 13.71 9.33
N GLN A 657 -40.55 13.71 10.19
CA GLN A 657 -40.53 14.45 11.46
C GLN A 657 -39.45 13.92 12.41
N VAL A 658 -39.28 12.59 12.46
CA VAL A 658 -38.23 11.95 13.26
C VAL A 658 -36.84 12.22 12.68
N CYS A 659 -36.70 12.35 11.35
CA CYS A 659 -35.45 12.75 10.72
C CYS A 659 -35.02 14.18 11.09
N GLU A 660 -35.97 15.13 11.05
CA GLU A 660 -35.73 16.53 11.42
C GLU A 660 -35.35 16.68 12.89
N GLU A 661 -36.05 15.97 13.79
CA GLU A 661 -35.82 16.07 15.24
C GLU A 661 -34.49 15.43 15.69
N LEU A 662 -34.04 14.38 14.99
CA LEU A 662 -32.79 13.68 15.31
C LEU A 662 -31.59 14.13 14.46
N GLY A 663 -31.79 14.95 13.43
CA GLY A 663 -30.74 15.34 12.48
C GLY A 663 -30.13 14.14 11.75
N ARG A 664 -30.94 13.13 11.42
CA ARG A 664 -30.49 11.87 10.80
C ARG A 664 -31.05 11.70 9.39
N GLN A 665 -30.32 10.94 8.58
CA GLN A 665 -30.74 10.59 7.22
C GLN A 665 -31.94 9.63 7.24
N PRO A 666 -32.89 9.73 6.29
CA PRO A 666 -34.09 8.89 6.22
C PRO A 666 -33.81 7.39 6.31
N SER A 667 -32.78 6.91 5.62
CA SER A 667 -32.36 5.50 5.62
C SER A 667 -31.96 4.92 6.98
N THR A 668 -31.64 5.80 7.95
CA THR A 668 -31.35 5.40 9.33
C THR A 668 -32.62 5.33 10.17
N VAL A 669 -33.55 6.28 9.98
CA VAL A 669 -34.84 6.32 10.68
C VAL A 669 -35.75 5.17 10.21
N GLU A 670 -35.69 4.80 8.94
CA GLU A 670 -36.38 3.62 8.40
C GLU A 670 -35.97 2.32 9.11
N LYS A 671 -34.69 2.17 9.45
CA LYS A 671 -34.21 1.00 10.22
C LYS A 671 -34.77 1.00 11.64
N TYR A 672 -34.84 2.18 12.27
CA TYR A 672 -35.45 2.32 13.60
C TYR A 672 -36.96 2.03 13.56
N LEU A 673 -37.66 2.39 12.48
CA LEU A 673 -39.07 2.07 12.31
C LEU A 673 -39.29 0.55 12.17
N VAL A 674 -38.48 -0.15 11.38
CA VAL A 674 -38.58 -1.63 11.27
C VAL A 674 -38.29 -2.31 12.61
N ASP A 675 -37.28 -1.84 13.34
CA ASP A 675 -36.98 -2.34 14.69
C ASP A 675 -38.13 -2.04 15.67
N TYR A 676 -38.79 -0.88 15.54
CA TYR A 676 -39.96 -0.49 16.33
C TYR A 676 -41.17 -1.39 16.06
N LEU A 677 -41.50 -1.61 14.78
CA LEU A 677 -42.61 -2.49 14.37
C LEU A 677 -42.39 -3.92 14.87
N ARG A 678 -41.14 -4.41 14.83
CA ARG A 678 -40.76 -5.71 15.39
C ARG A 678 -40.92 -5.75 16.91
N ALA A 679 -40.45 -4.74 17.62
CA ALA A 679 -40.47 -4.70 19.09
C ALA A 679 -41.88 -4.56 19.66
N ARG A 680 -42.73 -3.77 19.00
CA ARG A 680 -44.13 -3.54 19.41
C ARG A 680 -45.10 -4.58 18.86
N GLN A 681 -44.62 -5.54 18.06
CA GLN A 681 -45.44 -6.53 17.35
C GLN A 681 -46.61 -5.90 16.58
N THR A 682 -46.37 -4.75 15.96
CA THR A 682 -47.40 -4.02 15.23
C THR A 682 -47.83 -4.83 14.00
N THR A 683 -49.12 -5.07 13.85
CA THR A 683 -49.70 -5.83 12.72
C THR A 683 -50.33 -4.93 11.65
N ASP A 684 -50.54 -3.65 11.96
CA ASP A 684 -51.17 -2.67 11.07
C ASP A 684 -50.12 -1.74 10.44
N ALA A 685 -50.07 -1.71 9.10
CA ALA A 685 -49.16 -0.88 8.31
C ALA A 685 -49.85 0.38 7.75
N GLU A 686 -51.16 0.58 7.93
CA GLU A 686 -51.95 1.65 7.29
C GLU A 686 -51.46 3.06 7.69
N ARG A 687 -50.78 3.17 8.83
CA ARG A 687 -50.20 4.43 9.31
C ARG A 687 -49.04 4.93 8.45
N TRP A 688 -48.37 4.04 7.72
CA TRP A 688 -47.16 4.37 6.93
C TRP A 688 -47.30 4.02 5.46
N VAL A 689 -48.22 3.13 5.09
CA VAL A 689 -48.41 2.64 3.72
C VAL A 689 -49.89 2.72 3.35
N ARG A 690 -50.20 3.09 2.11
CA ARG A 690 -51.59 3.17 1.64
C ARG A 690 -52.25 1.78 1.61
N PRO A 691 -53.54 1.64 1.99
CA PRO A 691 -54.24 0.34 2.04
C PRO A 691 -54.21 -0.45 0.73
N GLU A 692 -54.23 0.23 -0.42
CA GLU A 692 -54.17 -0.42 -1.73
C GLU A 692 -52.82 -1.13 -1.98
N ILE A 693 -51.73 -0.56 -1.47
CA ILE A 693 -50.39 -1.13 -1.57
C ILE A 693 -50.21 -2.29 -0.59
N ILE A 694 -50.76 -2.17 0.63
CA ILE A 694 -50.71 -3.22 1.65
C ILE A 694 -51.36 -4.50 1.13
N SER A 695 -52.60 -4.41 0.66
CA SER A 695 -53.36 -5.57 0.13
C SER A 695 -52.67 -6.24 -1.07
N THR A 696 -52.04 -5.44 -1.94
CA THR A 696 -51.29 -5.94 -3.10
C THR A 696 -50.03 -6.71 -2.67
N VAL A 697 -49.29 -6.18 -1.70
CA VAL A 697 -48.06 -6.82 -1.17
C VAL A 697 -48.37 -8.06 -0.32
N GLU A 698 -49.43 -8.04 0.50
CA GLU A 698 -49.89 -9.24 1.24
C GLU A 698 -50.30 -10.37 0.29
N SER A 699 -51.02 -10.06 -0.80
CA SER A 699 -51.40 -11.06 -1.82
C SER A 699 -50.18 -11.69 -2.49
N ALA A 700 -49.16 -10.89 -2.84
CA ALA A 700 -47.92 -11.40 -3.42
C ALA A 700 -47.09 -12.24 -2.43
N LEU A 701 -47.15 -11.92 -1.13
CA LEU A 701 -46.50 -12.70 -0.06
C LEU A 701 -47.12 -14.10 0.10
N GLU A 702 -48.44 -14.21 -0.05
CA GLU A 702 -49.17 -15.50 -0.04
C GLU A 702 -48.87 -16.34 -1.29
N GLU A 703 -48.85 -15.71 -2.48
CA GLU A 703 -48.58 -16.39 -3.75
C GLU A 703 -47.14 -16.95 -3.81
N LEU A 704 -46.16 -16.19 -3.35
CA LEU A 704 -44.74 -16.50 -3.48
C LEU A 704 -44.15 -17.32 -2.32
N LYS A 705 -44.95 -17.71 -1.32
CA LYS A 705 -44.55 -18.53 -0.16
C LYS A 705 -43.29 -18.01 0.57
N SER A 706 -43.41 -16.87 1.22
CA SER A 706 -42.32 -16.21 2.00
C SER A 706 -41.06 -15.83 1.18
N PRO A 707 -41.21 -15.06 0.09
CA PRO A 707 -40.10 -14.56 -0.73
C PRO A 707 -39.13 -13.64 0.04
N ARG A 708 -37.87 -13.54 -0.40
CA ARG A 708 -36.97 -12.50 0.10
C ARG A 708 -37.44 -11.14 -0.41
N LEU A 709 -37.10 -10.06 0.30
CA LEU A 709 -37.47 -8.68 -0.10
C LEU A 709 -37.04 -8.34 -1.54
N LYS A 710 -35.94 -8.91 -2.00
CA LYS A 710 -35.44 -8.73 -3.37
C LYS A 710 -36.41 -9.35 -4.40
N ASP A 711 -36.96 -10.52 -4.10
CA ASP A 711 -37.86 -11.24 -4.99
C ASP A 711 -39.21 -10.50 -5.09
N LEU A 712 -39.67 -9.87 -3.99
CA LEU A 712 -40.83 -8.96 -4.02
C LEU A 712 -40.57 -7.69 -4.81
N PHE A 713 -39.39 -7.08 -4.66
CA PHE A 713 -39.02 -5.88 -5.40
C PHE A 713 -38.94 -6.13 -6.92
N GLU A 714 -38.40 -7.29 -7.30
CA GLU A 714 -38.37 -7.74 -8.70
C GLU A 714 -39.79 -8.12 -9.21
N HIS A 715 -40.62 -8.74 -8.37
CA HIS A 715 -42.02 -9.08 -8.70
C HIS A 715 -42.87 -7.84 -9.04
N PHE A 716 -42.63 -6.72 -8.35
CA PHE A 716 -43.32 -5.46 -8.61
C PHE A 716 -42.63 -4.58 -9.68
N GLU A 717 -41.65 -5.11 -10.41
CA GLU A 717 -40.87 -4.38 -11.42
C GLU A 717 -40.33 -3.03 -10.90
N GLU A 718 -39.87 -3.00 -9.64
CA GLU A 718 -39.32 -1.80 -8.97
C GLU A 718 -40.33 -0.66 -8.73
N ASN A 719 -41.63 -0.88 -8.94
CA ASN A 719 -42.68 0.14 -8.74
C ASN A 719 -43.00 0.42 -7.26
N ILE A 720 -42.57 -0.45 -6.34
CA ILE A 720 -42.74 -0.28 -4.89
C ILE A 720 -41.34 -0.25 -4.26
N ASP A 721 -41.05 0.80 -3.50
CA ASP A 721 -39.75 0.97 -2.86
C ASP A 721 -39.49 -0.06 -1.73
N TYR A 722 -38.22 -0.29 -1.44
CA TYR A 722 -37.79 -1.25 -0.42
C TYR A 722 -38.26 -0.90 1.01
N THR A 723 -38.49 0.39 1.31
CA THR A 723 -38.92 0.83 2.63
C THR A 723 -40.38 0.43 2.85
N THR A 724 -41.24 0.70 1.88
CA THR A 724 -42.64 0.28 1.85
C THR A 724 -42.76 -1.25 1.95
N LEU A 725 -41.98 -2.00 1.17
CA LEU A 725 -41.96 -3.47 1.24
C LEU A 725 -41.52 -3.98 2.62
N ARG A 726 -40.51 -3.36 3.25
CA ARG A 726 -40.03 -3.77 4.58
C ARG A 726 -41.08 -3.57 5.67
N ILE A 727 -41.81 -2.46 5.63
CA ILE A 727 -42.86 -2.15 6.62
C ILE A 727 -43.99 -3.17 6.51
N VAL A 728 -44.50 -3.42 5.30
CA VAL A 728 -45.62 -4.37 5.08
C VAL A 728 -45.20 -5.80 5.41
N VAL A 729 -44.00 -6.23 5.00
CA VAL A 729 -43.48 -7.57 5.30
C VAL A 729 -43.29 -7.79 6.80
N GLU A 730 -42.79 -6.81 7.55
CA GLU A 730 -42.62 -6.95 9.00
C GLU A 730 -43.98 -6.99 9.72
N CYS A 731 -44.95 -6.15 9.33
CA CYS A 731 -46.31 -6.20 9.88
C CYS A 731 -47.03 -7.52 9.54
N TYR A 732 -46.89 -8.03 8.31
CA TYR A 732 -47.44 -9.33 7.90
C TYR A 732 -46.80 -10.49 8.68
N ARG A 733 -45.48 -10.44 8.90
CA ARG A 733 -44.77 -11.43 9.74
C ARG A 733 -45.23 -11.41 11.20
N ASN A 734 -45.52 -10.23 11.75
CA ASN A 734 -46.10 -10.11 13.08
C ASN A 734 -47.51 -10.72 13.11
N LYS A 735 -48.33 -10.45 12.08
CA LYS A 735 -49.70 -10.99 11.91
C LYS A 735 -49.74 -12.52 11.79
N MET A 736 -48.71 -13.12 11.19
CA MET A 736 -48.55 -14.59 11.10
C MET A 736 -47.95 -15.23 12.36
N ALA A 737 -47.33 -14.43 13.23
CA ALA A 737 -46.72 -14.89 14.49
C ALA A 737 -47.66 -14.74 15.70
N THR A 738 -48.85 -14.15 15.49
CA THR A 738 -49.94 -14.00 16.48
C THR A 738 -51.01 -15.03 16.17
#